data_AF-A0A6J7I693-F1
#
_entry.id   AF-A0A6J7I693-F1
#
_cell.length_a   1.000
_cell.length_b   1.000
_cell.length_c   1.000
_cell.angle_alpha   90.00
_cell.angle_beta   90.00
_cell.angle_gamma   90.00
#
_symmetry.space_group_name_H-M   'P 1'
#
loop_
_entity.id
_entity.type
_entity.pdbx_description
1 polymer ?
#
loop_
_entity_poly.entity_id
_entity_poly.type
_entity_poly.pdbx_seq_one_letter_code
_entity_poly.pdbx_strand_id
1 'polypeptide(L)'
;MSRRAARPLRHALVAGGVLAGLAVPTAAHAADPVSVGVVLSEDRLRTFDTASPTAGTPQVPVVGLAAGDTLVGIDVRPQNGQLYGLGRNAADGTVRLYALSARTGQAAAIGAPVAVAGTTFGFDVNPKVDRIRVLSDAGKNLRLDPNTGAVAGTDEDVKGEVTKVDGAAYTNDRPNTTTTTLYTLSGAESEVALQAPPNSGTQTKAQTLSFLGLPLPISAVGGFDVAPGVDVAKDDDPAPAGSTGYATVDALGQSLLARIDLNTGAVSPVGPVGDGRPIQGLAIQQEAVAGGLPAVSVTAATSTTSTLRRFDTAAPGTGTEVALTGLTAGEVPAGVAWRPQTGQLLLLGVDAEADRGSLYRVDPQTGAATLVGAAGSVAFTTGASGATVDLPPVATGYDIDVNPTVDRVRVVAGNGLNARLNPTVTGDASVAVDGNDGATTAVAGTNPDGVQNGGATDVSGTAYTNAFGQPLTTPPAPTTQLGISAAQDQLLVQNPPNAGTQTAAQTIRVGGERLDVTAVRGFSIPPTVATAAANGVTPESGLAVLGSAGTAAGLYAIDLSTAAATLRGTLPAAPTSLAVGDGPEVVGGAPTPTTSPLAPQAPNAPVARPAVAKAGFGSSTRVSVKLRSTRVSAKGPAKVTLRNTNRFAVRVRLQATTPKSGRRGAIRYATRSYTVKARSSRTVNLRLPAAARSALRTSKRLTLRTTLRATAPDGRSRTLRRTLTARPR
;
A
#
# COMPACT_ATOMS: atom_id res chain seq x y z
N MET A 1 -32.22 -69.97 -4.50
CA MET A 1 -31.96 -69.43 -3.15
C MET A 1 -30.93 -68.31 -3.26
N SER A 2 -31.16 -67.24 -2.51
CA SER A 2 -30.73 -65.85 -2.70
C SER A 2 -29.21 -65.58 -2.76
N ARG A 3 -28.79 -64.75 -3.74
CA ARG A 3 -27.49 -64.06 -3.79
C ARG A 3 -27.53 -62.85 -2.86
N ARG A 4 -26.65 -62.78 -1.85
CA ARG A 4 -26.46 -61.58 -1.01
C ARG A 4 -25.63 -60.54 -1.75
N ALA A 5 -26.28 -59.47 -2.18
CA ALA A 5 -25.63 -58.24 -2.62
C ALA A 5 -25.11 -57.45 -1.41
N ALA A 6 -23.84 -57.06 -1.44
CA ALA A 6 -23.28 -56.09 -0.51
C ALA A 6 -23.87 -54.71 -0.82
N ARG A 7 -24.55 -54.10 0.16
CA ARG A 7 -25.00 -52.70 0.09
C ARG A 7 -23.81 -51.76 0.29
N PRO A 8 -23.57 -50.77 -0.58
CA PRO A 8 -22.69 -49.66 -0.23
C PRO A 8 -23.41 -48.75 0.78
N LEU A 9 -22.77 -48.49 1.91
CA LEU A 9 -23.20 -47.50 2.89
C LEU A 9 -23.08 -46.10 2.27
N ARG A 10 -24.21 -45.52 1.91
CA ARG A 10 -24.36 -44.11 1.57
C ARG A 10 -24.16 -43.28 2.84
N HIS A 11 -22.97 -42.71 3.03
CA HIS A 11 -22.78 -41.54 3.91
C HIS A 11 -22.70 -40.30 3.01
N ALA A 12 -23.86 -39.87 2.54
CA ALA A 12 -24.05 -38.58 1.91
C ALA A 12 -25.25 -37.94 2.60
N LEU A 13 -25.00 -37.13 3.64
CA LEU A 13 -25.87 -36.01 4.00
C LEU A 13 -25.23 -35.15 5.12
N VAL A 14 -25.37 -33.84 4.95
CA VAL A 14 -25.09 -32.75 5.91
C VAL A 14 -23.62 -32.29 6.02
N ALA A 15 -23.08 -31.67 4.97
CA ALA A 15 -21.87 -30.84 5.07
C ALA A 15 -22.00 -29.43 4.43
N GLY A 16 -22.95 -29.22 3.52
CA GLY A 16 -23.05 -27.96 2.75
C GLY A 16 -23.44 -26.70 3.55
N GLY A 17 -23.92 -26.83 4.78
CA GLY A 17 -24.23 -25.69 5.67
C GLY A 17 -23.20 -25.45 6.78
N VAL A 18 -22.21 -26.33 6.94
CA VAL A 18 -21.37 -26.38 8.15
C VAL A 18 -20.08 -25.57 8.00
N LEU A 19 -19.53 -25.42 6.78
CA LEU A 19 -18.30 -24.66 6.55
C LEU A 19 -18.48 -23.13 6.69
N ALA A 20 -19.65 -22.58 6.34
CA ALA A 20 -19.93 -21.15 6.50
C ALA A 20 -20.41 -20.76 7.92
N GLY A 21 -20.88 -21.74 8.72
CA GLY A 21 -21.49 -21.50 10.04
C GLY A 21 -20.61 -21.82 11.26
N LEU A 22 -19.45 -22.46 11.07
CA LEU A 22 -18.53 -22.83 12.15
C LEU A 22 -17.39 -21.81 12.27
N ALA A 23 -17.67 -20.68 12.91
CA ALA A 23 -16.62 -19.87 13.53
C ALA A 23 -16.06 -20.62 14.75
N VAL A 24 -15.24 -21.65 14.52
CA VAL A 24 -14.46 -22.30 15.57
C VAL A 24 -13.21 -21.46 15.78
N PRO A 25 -12.80 -21.13 17.03
CA PRO A 25 -11.50 -20.53 17.28
C PRO A 25 -10.42 -21.58 16.93
N THR A 26 -9.92 -21.53 15.70
CA THR A 26 -8.71 -22.26 15.29
C THR A 26 -7.51 -21.66 16.03
N ALA A 27 -6.44 -22.45 16.14
CA ALA A 27 -5.16 -22.01 16.68
C ALA A 27 -4.86 -20.60 16.14
N ALA A 28 -4.49 -19.69 17.04
CA ALA A 28 -4.37 -18.28 16.74
C ALA A 28 -3.45 -18.06 15.52
N HIS A 29 -4.04 -17.87 14.34
CA HIS A 29 -3.40 -17.12 13.27
C HIS A 29 -2.95 -15.79 13.89
N ALA A 30 -1.78 -15.30 13.49
CA ALA A 30 -1.43 -13.93 13.85
C ALA A 30 -2.61 -13.03 13.45
N ALA A 31 -2.98 -12.07 14.31
CA ALA A 31 -4.05 -11.15 13.99
C ALA A 31 -3.65 -10.38 12.72
N ASP A 32 -4.28 -10.74 11.61
CA ASP A 32 -4.05 -10.12 10.32
C ASP A 32 -4.82 -8.80 10.24
N PRO A 33 -4.20 -7.67 9.87
CA PRO A 33 -4.92 -6.43 9.61
C PRO A 33 -6.06 -6.64 8.61
N VAL A 34 -7.18 -5.95 8.88
CA VAL A 34 -8.24 -5.77 7.88
C VAL A 34 -7.60 -5.17 6.63
N SER A 35 -7.82 -5.82 5.49
CA SER A 35 -7.19 -5.48 4.21
C SER A 35 -8.27 -5.33 3.14
N VAL A 36 -7.96 -4.60 2.08
CA VAL A 36 -8.86 -4.44 0.93
C VAL A 36 -8.47 -5.47 -0.12
N GLY A 37 -9.43 -6.30 -0.52
CA GLY A 37 -9.28 -7.27 -1.60
C GLY A 37 -10.06 -6.86 -2.84
N VAL A 38 -9.57 -7.28 -4.01
CA VAL A 38 -10.29 -7.25 -5.28
C VAL A 38 -10.46 -8.69 -5.75
N VAL A 39 -11.68 -9.06 -6.14
CA VAL A 39 -11.95 -10.33 -6.82
C VAL A 39 -12.35 -10.11 -8.27
N LEU A 40 -11.93 -11.04 -9.12
CA LEU A 40 -12.34 -11.16 -10.51
C LEU A 40 -13.34 -12.32 -10.67
N SER A 41 -14.45 -12.06 -11.33
CA SER A 41 -15.46 -13.06 -11.66
C SER A 41 -16.12 -12.72 -12.98
N GLU A 42 -15.95 -13.56 -14.01
CA GLU A 42 -16.54 -13.37 -15.35
C GLU A 42 -16.27 -11.96 -15.92
N ASP A 43 -15.01 -11.54 -15.94
CA ASP A 43 -14.60 -10.19 -16.38
C ASP A 43 -15.33 -9.07 -15.62
N ARG A 44 -15.59 -9.29 -14.33
CA ARG A 44 -16.11 -8.27 -13.41
C ARG A 44 -15.22 -8.17 -12.19
N LEU A 45 -14.94 -6.94 -11.78
CA LEU A 45 -14.15 -6.62 -10.60
C LEU A 45 -15.08 -6.26 -9.45
N ARG A 46 -14.69 -6.65 -8.24
CA ARG A 46 -15.36 -6.23 -7.00
C ARG A 46 -14.34 -6.02 -5.90
N THR A 47 -14.41 -4.87 -5.27
CA THR A 47 -13.59 -4.53 -4.09
C THR A 47 -14.36 -4.91 -2.82
N PHE A 48 -13.68 -5.48 -1.83
CA PHE A 48 -14.28 -5.91 -0.56
C PHE A 48 -13.29 -5.84 0.61
N ASP A 49 -13.82 -5.89 1.83
CA ASP A 49 -13.02 -6.00 3.06
C ASP A 49 -12.74 -7.49 3.36
N THR A 50 -11.49 -7.90 3.54
CA THR A 50 -11.13 -9.31 3.80
C THR A 50 -11.71 -9.88 5.10
N ALA A 51 -12.11 -9.03 6.05
CA ALA A 51 -12.84 -9.44 7.26
C ALA A 51 -14.36 -9.54 7.03
N SER A 52 -14.88 -9.05 5.92
CA SER A 52 -16.30 -9.08 5.56
C SER A 52 -16.50 -9.26 4.04
N PRO A 53 -16.11 -10.41 3.47
CA PRO A 53 -16.05 -10.61 2.00
C PRO A 53 -17.41 -10.54 1.29
N THR A 54 -18.52 -10.64 2.02
CA THR A 54 -19.87 -10.43 1.47
C THR A 54 -20.22 -8.95 1.30
N ALA A 55 -19.60 -8.08 2.10
CA ALA A 55 -19.74 -6.63 2.04
C ALA A 55 -18.64 -6.07 1.13
N GLY A 56 -19.04 -5.58 -0.04
CA GLY A 56 -18.12 -5.05 -1.04
C GLY A 56 -18.84 -4.08 -1.96
N THR A 57 -18.08 -3.39 -2.82
CA THR A 57 -18.61 -2.49 -3.84
C THR A 57 -19.54 -3.24 -4.81
N PRO A 58 -20.38 -2.52 -5.58
CA PRO A 58 -21.03 -3.11 -6.74
C PRO A 58 -19.99 -3.68 -7.70
N GLN A 59 -20.33 -4.79 -8.38
CA GLN A 59 -19.46 -5.33 -9.43
C GLN A 59 -19.33 -4.33 -10.58
N VAL A 60 -18.10 -4.17 -11.07
CA VAL A 60 -17.77 -3.31 -12.20
C VAL A 60 -17.37 -4.19 -13.39
N PRO A 61 -18.08 -4.15 -14.53
CA PRO A 61 -17.71 -4.93 -15.71
C PRO A 61 -16.43 -4.38 -16.33
N VAL A 62 -15.53 -5.29 -16.72
CA VAL A 62 -14.29 -4.95 -17.41
C VAL A 62 -14.60 -4.61 -18.87
N VAL A 63 -14.02 -3.52 -19.34
CA VAL A 63 -14.15 -3.04 -20.73
C VAL A 63 -12.76 -2.68 -21.28
N GLY A 64 -12.58 -2.77 -22.60
CA GLY A 64 -11.29 -2.45 -23.25
C GLY A 64 -10.33 -3.63 -23.41
N LEU A 65 -10.77 -4.85 -23.11
CA LEU A 65 -10.04 -6.07 -23.48
C LEU A 65 -9.96 -6.22 -25.00
N ALA A 66 -8.87 -6.79 -25.50
CA ALA A 66 -8.76 -7.17 -26.90
C ALA A 66 -9.77 -8.27 -27.25
N ALA A 67 -10.19 -8.30 -28.51
CA ALA A 67 -11.15 -9.31 -28.97
C ALA A 67 -10.62 -10.74 -28.70
N GLY A 68 -11.44 -11.55 -28.03
CA GLY A 68 -11.11 -12.93 -27.67
C GLY A 68 -10.40 -13.10 -26.32
N ASP A 69 -9.93 -12.03 -25.69
CA ASP A 69 -9.33 -12.10 -24.35
C ASP A 69 -10.42 -12.19 -23.27
N THR A 70 -10.22 -13.08 -22.31
CA THR A 70 -10.94 -13.15 -21.02
C THR A 70 -9.93 -13.10 -19.89
N LEU A 71 -10.18 -12.37 -18.80
CA LEU A 71 -9.26 -12.32 -17.67
C LEU A 71 -9.22 -13.65 -16.90
N VAL A 72 -8.02 -14.04 -16.49
CA VAL A 72 -7.74 -15.33 -15.80
C VAL A 72 -6.84 -15.17 -14.56
N GLY A 73 -6.55 -13.94 -14.16
CA GLY A 73 -5.75 -13.62 -13.00
C GLY A 73 -5.65 -12.11 -12.82
N ILE A 74 -5.55 -11.66 -11.57
CA ILE A 74 -5.33 -10.26 -11.20
C ILE A 74 -4.36 -10.19 -10.04
N ASP A 75 -3.61 -9.10 -9.97
CA ASP A 75 -2.74 -8.79 -8.84
C ASP A 75 -2.43 -7.29 -8.78
N VAL A 76 -2.08 -6.76 -7.61
CA VAL A 76 -1.69 -5.36 -7.41
C VAL A 76 -0.18 -5.23 -7.48
N ARG A 77 0.33 -4.37 -8.36
CA ARG A 77 1.76 -4.07 -8.41
C ARG A 77 2.15 -3.20 -7.21
N PRO A 78 3.01 -3.66 -6.29
CA PRO A 78 3.32 -2.91 -5.06
C PRO A 78 3.98 -1.56 -5.36
N GLN A 79 4.78 -1.49 -6.41
CA GLN A 79 5.58 -0.32 -6.74
C GLN A 79 4.76 0.92 -7.15
N ASN A 80 3.50 0.73 -7.55
CA ASN A 80 2.60 1.82 -7.94
C ASN A 80 1.17 1.66 -7.41
N GLY A 81 0.85 0.57 -6.72
CA GLY A 81 -0.47 0.28 -6.14
C GLY A 81 -1.56 -0.05 -7.16
N GLN A 82 -1.24 -0.12 -8.45
CA GLN A 82 -2.25 -0.34 -9.51
C GLN A 82 -2.55 -1.83 -9.69
N LEU A 83 -3.82 -2.13 -10.01
CA LEU A 83 -4.27 -3.47 -10.36
C LEU A 83 -3.85 -3.84 -11.79
N TYR A 84 -3.29 -5.02 -11.95
CA TYR A 84 -2.97 -5.65 -13.23
C TYR A 84 -3.82 -6.90 -13.41
N GLY A 85 -4.03 -7.29 -14.66
CA GLY A 85 -4.71 -8.53 -15.01
C GLY A 85 -4.07 -9.25 -16.17
N LEU A 86 -4.23 -10.58 -16.19
CA LEU A 86 -3.82 -11.45 -17.28
C LEU A 86 -5.03 -11.80 -18.13
N GLY A 87 -5.09 -11.28 -19.36
CA GLY A 87 -6.07 -11.70 -20.35
C GLY A 87 -5.58 -12.92 -21.11
N ARG A 88 -6.47 -13.87 -21.38
CA ARG A 88 -6.18 -15.11 -22.11
C ARG A 88 -7.06 -15.18 -23.35
N ASN A 89 -6.44 -15.37 -24.50
CA ASN A 89 -7.11 -15.77 -25.72
C ASN A 89 -6.97 -17.29 -25.89
N ALA A 90 -8.06 -18.01 -25.66
CA ALA A 90 -8.05 -19.47 -25.74
C ALA A 90 -7.90 -20.00 -27.18
N ALA A 91 -8.35 -19.24 -28.18
CA ALA A 91 -8.26 -19.64 -29.58
C ALA A 91 -6.82 -19.57 -30.09
N ASP A 92 -6.08 -18.53 -29.66
CA ASP A 92 -4.70 -18.29 -30.09
C ASP A 92 -3.66 -18.91 -29.15
N GLY A 93 -4.07 -19.38 -27.96
CA GLY A 93 -3.14 -19.94 -26.95
C GLY A 93 -2.19 -18.89 -26.39
N THR A 94 -2.64 -17.63 -26.30
CA THR A 94 -1.83 -16.49 -25.85
C THR A 94 -2.40 -15.86 -24.59
N VAL A 95 -1.52 -15.24 -23.81
CA VAL A 95 -1.87 -14.33 -22.72
C VAL A 95 -1.41 -12.91 -23.02
N ARG A 96 -2.06 -11.91 -22.44
CA ARG A 96 -1.71 -10.49 -22.57
C ARG A 96 -1.87 -9.80 -21.23
N LEU A 97 -0.93 -8.91 -20.91
CA LEU A 97 -0.99 -8.11 -19.70
C LEU A 97 -1.91 -6.91 -19.88
N TYR A 98 -2.69 -6.59 -18.85
CA TYR A 98 -3.56 -5.42 -18.78
C TYR A 98 -3.30 -4.65 -17.49
N ALA A 99 -3.32 -3.32 -17.56
CA ALA A 99 -3.60 -2.50 -16.39
C ALA A 99 -5.11 -2.36 -16.25
N LEU A 100 -5.62 -2.46 -15.03
CA LEU A 100 -7.04 -2.44 -14.71
C LEU A 100 -7.35 -1.31 -13.73
N SER A 101 -8.54 -0.74 -13.88
CA SER A 101 -9.14 0.12 -12.86
C SER A 101 -10.28 -0.64 -12.17
N ALA A 102 -10.10 -0.97 -10.89
CA ALA A 102 -11.17 -1.60 -10.10
C ALA A 102 -12.42 -0.69 -9.97
N ARG A 103 -12.22 0.64 -10.10
CA ARG A 103 -13.25 1.67 -9.97
C ARG A 103 -14.13 1.80 -11.22
N THR A 104 -13.57 1.63 -12.41
CA THR A 104 -14.28 1.87 -13.70
C THR A 104 -14.38 0.65 -14.59
N GLY A 105 -13.63 -0.42 -14.29
CA GLY A 105 -13.50 -1.59 -15.15
C GLY A 105 -12.67 -1.34 -16.40
N GLN A 106 -12.11 -0.15 -16.59
CA GLN A 106 -11.27 0.12 -17.75
C GLN A 106 -10.02 -0.76 -17.73
N ALA A 107 -9.81 -1.51 -18.80
CA ALA A 107 -8.60 -2.26 -19.10
C ALA A 107 -7.81 -1.55 -20.20
N ALA A 108 -6.49 -1.51 -20.06
CA ALA A 108 -5.57 -1.08 -21.10
C ALA A 108 -4.50 -2.15 -21.30
N ALA A 109 -4.36 -2.62 -22.54
CA ALA A 109 -3.34 -3.59 -22.91
C ALA A 109 -1.93 -3.01 -22.70
N ILE A 110 -1.04 -3.84 -22.15
CA ILE A 110 0.37 -3.55 -22.02
C ILE A 110 1.13 -4.57 -22.87
N GLY A 111 1.76 -4.08 -23.94
CA GLY A 111 2.57 -4.90 -24.82
C GLY A 111 1.78 -5.79 -25.79
N ALA A 112 2.53 -6.68 -26.44
CA ALA A 112 2.01 -7.69 -27.36
C ALA A 112 1.58 -8.96 -26.60
N PRO A 113 0.68 -9.78 -27.18
CA PRO A 113 0.35 -11.09 -26.59
C PRO A 113 1.56 -12.04 -26.61
N VAL A 114 1.62 -12.92 -25.61
CA VAL A 114 2.68 -13.93 -25.41
C VAL A 114 2.05 -15.32 -25.47
N ALA A 115 2.62 -16.23 -26.25
CA ALA A 115 2.15 -17.62 -26.31
C ALA A 115 2.49 -18.38 -25.02
N VAL A 116 1.47 -18.95 -24.35
CA VAL A 116 1.63 -19.73 -23.11
C VAL A 116 0.57 -20.83 -23.08
N ALA A 117 1.00 -22.07 -22.86
CA ALA A 117 0.10 -23.21 -22.70
C ALA A 117 -0.52 -23.25 -21.29
N GLY A 118 -1.69 -23.87 -21.16
CA GLY A 118 -2.43 -24.00 -19.89
C GLY A 118 -3.90 -23.63 -20.05
N THR A 119 -4.70 -23.65 -18.99
CA THR A 119 -6.09 -23.15 -18.88
C THR A 119 -6.30 -22.24 -17.67
N THR A 120 -5.72 -22.58 -16.53
CA THR A 120 -5.68 -21.78 -15.29
C THR A 120 -4.27 -21.23 -15.07
N PHE A 121 -4.16 -20.13 -14.31
CA PHE A 121 -2.89 -19.48 -14.07
C PHE A 121 -2.72 -18.93 -12.66
N GLY A 122 -1.53 -19.13 -12.09
CA GLY A 122 -1.03 -18.30 -11.00
C GLY A 122 -0.44 -17.01 -11.57
N PHE A 123 -0.79 -15.86 -10.98
CA PHE A 123 -0.41 -14.53 -11.46
C PHE A 123 -0.10 -13.63 -10.27
N ASP A 124 1.15 -13.16 -10.16
CA ASP A 124 1.58 -12.36 -9.00
C ASP A 124 2.82 -11.52 -9.29
N VAL A 125 2.90 -10.30 -8.76
CA VAL A 125 4.01 -9.37 -8.95
C VAL A 125 5.06 -9.62 -7.89
N ASN A 126 6.29 -9.94 -8.30
CA ASN A 126 7.40 -10.05 -7.35
C ASN A 126 7.82 -8.64 -6.87
N PRO A 127 7.60 -8.25 -5.59
CA PRO A 127 7.90 -6.90 -5.09
C PRO A 127 9.40 -6.57 -5.07
N LYS A 128 10.29 -7.58 -5.11
CA LYS A 128 11.76 -7.37 -5.08
C LYS A 128 12.32 -7.00 -6.45
N VAL A 129 11.90 -7.71 -7.50
CA VAL A 129 12.45 -7.54 -8.85
C VAL A 129 11.49 -6.80 -9.78
N ASP A 130 10.27 -6.50 -9.32
CA ASP A 130 9.22 -5.83 -10.09
C ASP A 130 8.95 -6.55 -11.41
N ARG A 131 8.75 -7.88 -11.33
CA ARG A 131 8.39 -8.74 -12.47
C ARG A 131 7.22 -9.61 -12.09
N ILE A 132 6.31 -9.80 -13.03
CA ILE A 132 5.08 -10.57 -12.84
C ILE A 132 5.38 -12.03 -13.12
N ARG A 133 5.16 -12.91 -12.14
CA ARG A 133 5.21 -14.36 -12.32
C ARG A 133 3.91 -14.83 -12.96
N VAL A 134 4.03 -15.65 -14.01
CA VAL A 134 2.91 -16.38 -14.60
C VAL A 134 3.24 -17.86 -14.58
N LEU A 135 2.41 -18.62 -13.86
CA LEU A 135 2.44 -20.08 -13.78
C LEU A 135 1.16 -20.63 -14.39
N SER A 136 1.19 -21.82 -14.99
CA SER A 136 0.00 -22.46 -15.55
C SER A 136 -0.19 -23.89 -15.03
N ASP A 137 -1.42 -24.40 -15.07
CA ASP A 137 -1.74 -25.83 -14.94
C ASP A 137 -1.04 -26.78 -15.93
N ALA A 138 -0.54 -26.27 -17.06
CA ALA A 138 0.31 -27.02 -17.99
C ALA A 138 1.80 -27.05 -17.58
N GLY A 139 2.13 -26.59 -16.38
CA GLY A 139 3.49 -26.56 -15.83
C GLY A 139 4.39 -25.46 -16.41
N LYS A 140 3.85 -24.50 -17.18
CA LYS A 140 4.63 -23.36 -17.67
C LYS A 140 4.97 -22.40 -16.55
N ASN A 141 6.16 -21.81 -16.67
CA ASN A 141 6.72 -20.86 -15.72
C ASN A 141 7.44 -19.76 -16.49
N LEU A 142 6.96 -18.53 -16.39
CA LEU A 142 7.60 -17.37 -17.02
C LEU A 142 7.43 -16.13 -16.17
N ARG A 143 8.16 -15.08 -16.55
CA ARG A 143 8.01 -13.75 -15.99
C ARG A 143 7.68 -12.75 -17.07
N LEU A 144 6.79 -11.82 -16.78
CA LEU A 144 6.48 -10.67 -17.62
C LEU A 144 7.02 -9.38 -16.99
N ASP A 145 7.44 -8.44 -17.83
CA ASP A 145 7.78 -7.09 -17.42
C ASP A 145 6.50 -6.24 -17.32
N PRO A 146 6.16 -5.66 -16.14
CA PRO A 146 4.93 -4.89 -15.97
C PRO A 146 4.88 -3.63 -16.84
N ASN A 147 6.04 -3.12 -17.29
CA ASN A 147 6.13 -1.91 -18.08
C ASN A 147 5.99 -2.18 -19.58
N THR A 148 6.25 -3.40 -20.05
CA THR A 148 6.26 -3.71 -21.51
C THR A 148 5.37 -4.88 -21.90
N GLY A 149 4.91 -5.69 -20.95
CA GLY A 149 4.16 -6.93 -21.20
C GLY A 149 5.00 -8.06 -21.82
N ALA A 150 6.28 -7.82 -22.09
CA ALA A 150 7.17 -8.79 -22.71
C ALA A 150 7.70 -9.81 -21.69
N VAL A 151 8.13 -10.98 -22.18
CA VAL A 151 8.78 -12.01 -21.37
C VAL A 151 10.13 -11.50 -20.85
N ALA A 152 10.32 -11.55 -19.53
CA ALA A 152 11.47 -11.03 -18.80
C ALA A 152 12.47 -12.15 -18.43
N GLY A 153 13.12 -12.71 -19.45
CA GLY A 153 14.15 -13.74 -19.31
C GLY A 153 13.66 -15.16 -19.63
N THR A 154 14.49 -16.16 -19.34
CA THR A 154 14.18 -17.58 -19.56
C THR A 154 14.14 -18.31 -18.23
N ASP A 155 13.03 -18.98 -17.95
CA ASP A 155 12.81 -19.75 -16.73
C ASP A 155 12.51 -21.22 -17.11
N GLU A 156 12.71 -22.14 -16.17
CA GLU A 156 12.42 -23.56 -16.35
C GLU A 156 10.97 -23.89 -15.96
N ASP A 157 10.36 -24.85 -16.66
CA ASP A 157 9.03 -25.38 -16.36
C ASP A 157 8.92 -25.87 -14.90
N VAL A 158 7.70 -25.83 -14.36
CA VAL A 158 7.37 -26.30 -13.02
C VAL A 158 7.69 -27.79 -12.87
N LYS A 159 8.32 -28.14 -11.75
CA LYS A 159 8.74 -29.51 -11.42
C LYS A 159 8.80 -29.72 -9.91
N GLY A 160 8.82 -30.98 -9.46
CA GLY A 160 8.98 -31.33 -8.05
C GLY A 160 7.72 -31.95 -7.45
N GLU A 161 7.42 -31.61 -6.20
CA GLU A 161 6.32 -32.20 -5.42
C GLU A 161 4.93 -31.83 -5.99
N VAL A 162 4.80 -30.61 -6.52
CA VAL A 162 3.59 -30.10 -7.19
C VAL A 162 3.94 -29.83 -8.65
N THR A 163 3.06 -30.21 -9.58
CA THR A 163 3.32 -30.07 -11.02
C THR A 163 2.30 -29.21 -11.75
N LYS A 164 1.15 -28.96 -11.13
CA LYS A 164 0.12 -28.05 -11.63
C LYS A 164 -0.02 -26.89 -10.66
N VAL A 165 -0.01 -25.68 -11.17
CA VAL A 165 -0.11 -24.48 -10.33
C VAL A 165 -1.24 -23.61 -10.84
N ASP A 166 -2.21 -23.38 -9.96
CA ASP A 166 -3.40 -22.56 -10.23
C ASP A 166 -3.33 -21.20 -9.53
N GLY A 167 -2.47 -21.05 -8.53
CA GLY A 167 -2.27 -19.80 -7.79
C GLY A 167 -0.80 -19.56 -7.46
N ALA A 168 -0.38 -18.29 -7.42
CA ALA A 168 0.97 -17.86 -7.11
C ALA A 168 0.88 -16.63 -6.20
N ALA A 169 1.75 -16.51 -5.20
CA ALA A 169 1.79 -15.34 -4.33
C ALA A 169 3.18 -15.16 -3.68
N TYR A 170 3.72 -13.94 -3.70
CA TYR A 170 4.99 -13.59 -3.08
C TYR A 170 4.79 -13.03 -1.67
N THR A 171 5.72 -13.36 -0.77
CA THR A 171 5.83 -12.70 0.53
C THR A 171 6.48 -11.32 0.42
N ASN A 172 6.47 -10.56 1.52
CA ASN A 172 7.06 -9.22 1.61
C ASN A 172 6.49 -8.24 0.57
N ASP A 173 5.19 -8.35 0.33
CA ASP A 173 4.50 -7.66 -0.76
C ASP A 173 4.29 -6.16 -0.50
N ARG A 174 5.41 -5.44 -0.62
CA ARG A 174 5.51 -4.00 -0.39
C ARG A 174 6.64 -3.42 -1.23
N PRO A 175 6.54 -2.13 -1.62
CA PRO A 175 7.63 -1.45 -2.30
C PRO A 175 8.97 -1.62 -1.60
N ASN A 176 10.04 -1.76 -2.38
CA ASN A 176 11.42 -1.70 -1.91
C ASN A 176 11.84 -2.85 -0.98
N THR A 177 11.13 -3.98 -1.01
CA THR A 177 11.64 -5.19 -0.38
C THR A 177 12.89 -5.70 -1.10
N THR A 178 13.80 -6.31 -0.34
CA THR A 178 15.04 -6.90 -0.85
C THR A 178 15.00 -8.43 -0.83
N THR A 179 13.96 -9.03 -0.26
CA THR A 179 13.79 -10.48 -0.11
C THR A 179 12.34 -10.87 -0.39
N THR A 180 12.14 -12.00 -1.07
CA THR A 180 10.81 -12.58 -1.32
C THR A 180 10.86 -14.11 -1.34
N THR A 181 9.74 -14.75 -1.04
CA THR A 181 9.53 -16.19 -1.25
C THR A 181 8.24 -16.37 -2.05
N LEU A 182 8.29 -17.22 -3.08
CA LEU A 182 7.12 -17.59 -3.88
C LEU A 182 6.39 -18.78 -3.26
N TYR A 183 5.12 -18.60 -2.96
CA TYR A 183 4.19 -19.68 -2.65
C TYR A 183 3.32 -19.99 -3.86
N THR A 184 3.00 -21.27 -4.05
CA THR A 184 2.10 -21.73 -5.10
C THR A 184 0.97 -22.56 -4.50
N LEU A 185 -0.19 -22.49 -5.14
CA LEU A 185 -1.37 -23.24 -4.76
C LEU A 185 -1.83 -24.11 -5.92
N SER A 186 -2.08 -25.39 -5.64
CA SER A 186 -2.65 -26.34 -6.58
C SER A 186 -4.03 -26.79 -6.11
N GLY A 187 -5.04 -26.57 -6.93
CA GLY A 187 -6.36 -27.16 -6.73
C GLY A 187 -6.32 -28.66 -7.03
N ALA A 188 -5.67 -29.05 -8.13
CA ALA A 188 -5.61 -30.45 -8.60
C ALA A 188 -4.93 -31.39 -7.60
N GLU A 189 -3.86 -30.94 -6.95
CA GLU A 189 -3.15 -31.68 -5.92
C GLU A 189 -3.65 -31.33 -4.50
N SER A 190 -4.46 -30.28 -4.35
CA SER A 190 -4.94 -29.76 -3.05
C SER A 190 -3.79 -29.48 -2.08
N GLU A 191 -2.76 -28.78 -2.58
CA GLU A 191 -1.51 -28.51 -1.86
C GLU A 191 -1.09 -27.05 -2.01
N VAL A 192 -0.51 -26.50 -0.94
CA VAL A 192 0.29 -25.28 -0.97
C VAL A 192 1.78 -25.65 -0.90
N ALA A 193 2.62 -25.05 -1.73
CA ALA A 193 4.04 -25.35 -1.80
C ALA A 193 4.89 -24.07 -1.92
N LEU A 194 6.20 -24.20 -1.68
CA LEU A 194 7.18 -23.16 -2.00
C LEU A 194 7.82 -23.47 -3.35
N GLN A 195 7.90 -22.46 -4.22
CA GLN A 195 8.70 -22.56 -5.44
C GLN A 195 10.06 -21.89 -5.21
N ALA A 196 11.09 -22.71 -5.01
CA ALA A 196 12.40 -22.26 -4.54
C ALA A 196 13.55 -23.00 -5.25
N PRO A 197 14.36 -22.34 -6.09
CA PRO A 197 14.21 -20.96 -6.57
C PRO A 197 13.05 -20.78 -7.57
N PRO A 198 12.39 -19.61 -7.63
CA PRO A 198 11.27 -19.34 -8.55
C PRO A 198 11.61 -19.59 -10.03
N ASN A 199 12.78 -19.18 -10.50
CA ASN A 199 13.14 -19.31 -11.92
C ASN A 199 13.43 -20.76 -12.35
N SER A 200 13.74 -21.65 -11.39
CA SER A 200 13.97 -23.07 -11.64
C SER A 200 12.69 -23.91 -11.58
N GLY A 201 11.52 -23.30 -11.33
CA GLY A 201 10.22 -23.98 -11.29
C GLY A 201 10.09 -25.04 -10.19
N THR A 202 11.02 -25.13 -9.24
CA THR A 202 11.14 -26.28 -8.32
C THR A 202 10.21 -26.11 -7.12
N GLN A 203 9.19 -26.96 -7.03
CA GLN A 203 8.24 -27.03 -5.91
C GLN A 203 8.81 -27.87 -4.77
N THR A 204 8.75 -27.31 -3.57
CA THR A 204 9.30 -27.88 -2.34
C THR A 204 8.38 -27.64 -1.14
N LYS A 205 8.50 -28.48 -0.11
CA LYS A 205 7.79 -28.34 1.18
C LYS A 205 6.27 -28.30 1.02
N ALA A 206 5.74 -29.07 0.08
CA ALA A 206 4.30 -29.17 -0.15
C ALA A 206 3.56 -29.56 1.14
N GLN A 207 2.45 -28.86 1.40
CA GLN A 207 1.54 -29.11 2.50
C GLN A 207 0.16 -29.39 1.95
N THR A 208 -0.38 -30.56 2.28
CA THR A 208 -1.77 -30.90 1.95
C THR A 208 -2.73 -29.94 2.64
N LEU A 209 -3.65 -29.37 1.86
CA LEU A 209 -4.70 -28.52 2.38
C LEU A 209 -5.63 -29.31 3.30
N SER A 210 -5.87 -28.78 4.49
CA SER A 210 -6.68 -29.47 5.50
C SER A 210 -7.64 -28.53 6.23
N PHE A 211 -8.84 -29.01 6.53
CA PHE A 211 -9.81 -28.32 7.37
C PHE A 211 -10.08 -29.15 8.61
N LEU A 212 -9.86 -28.56 9.80
CA LEU A 212 -9.97 -29.26 11.09
C LEU A 212 -9.10 -30.53 11.16
N GLY A 213 -7.94 -30.52 10.50
CA GLY A 213 -6.98 -31.63 10.47
C GLY A 213 -7.35 -32.78 9.53
N LEU A 214 -8.41 -32.64 8.74
CA LEU A 214 -8.79 -33.59 7.69
C LEU A 214 -8.42 -33.02 6.31
N PRO A 215 -7.94 -33.85 5.36
CA PRO A 215 -7.71 -33.39 3.99
C PRO A 215 -8.95 -32.70 3.43
N LEU A 216 -8.75 -31.54 2.80
CA LEU A 216 -9.80 -30.75 2.17
C LEU A 216 -9.57 -30.77 0.65
N PRO A 217 -10.32 -31.58 -0.12
CA PRO A 217 -10.27 -31.54 -1.57
C PRO A 217 -10.76 -30.19 -2.08
N ILE A 218 -9.91 -29.53 -2.87
CA ILE A 218 -10.25 -28.30 -3.58
C ILE A 218 -10.54 -28.66 -5.03
N SER A 219 -11.67 -28.16 -5.56
CA SER A 219 -12.07 -28.45 -6.94
C SER A 219 -11.63 -27.38 -7.94
N ALA A 220 -11.44 -26.15 -7.47
CA ALA A 220 -10.84 -25.06 -8.23
C ALA A 220 -10.22 -24.04 -7.26
N VAL A 221 -9.16 -23.38 -7.73
CA VAL A 221 -8.57 -22.20 -7.10
C VAL A 221 -8.95 -21.02 -7.98
N GLY A 222 -9.66 -20.05 -7.40
CA GLY A 222 -10.03 -18.82 -8.10
C GLY A 222 -9.01 -17.71 -7.97
N GLY A 223 -8.02 -17.83 -7.08
CA GLY A 223 -6.98 -16.83 -6.87
C GLY A 223 -6.29 -17.05 -5.52
N PHE A 224 -5.04 -16.59 -5.40
CA PHE A 224 -4.21 -16.79 -4.23
C PHE A 224 -3.31 -15.58 -4.05
N ASP A 225 -3.20 -15.10 -2.81
CA ASP A 225 -2.35 -13.96 -2.44
C ASP A 225 -1.87 -14.15 -0.99
N VAL A 226 -0.77 -13.52 -0.61
CA VAL A 226 -0.21 -13.57 0.74
C VAL A 226 -0.76 -12.41 1.56
N ALA A 227 -1.09 -12.68 2.83
CA ALA A 227 -1.63 -11.66 3.72
C ALA A 227 -0.61 -10.54 4.02
N PRO A 228 -1.05 -9.29 4.26
CA PRO A 228 -0.13 -8.19 4.55
C PRO A 228 0.75 -8.43 5.78
N GLY A 229 2.02 -8.05 5.65
CA GLY A 229 3.01 -8.18 6.72
C GLY A 229 3.56 -9.59 6.93
N VAL A 230 3.23 -10.55 6.05
CA VAL A 230 3.96 -11.82 5.96
C VAL A 230 5.31 -11.56 5.30
N ASP A 231 6.33 -11.41 6.13
CA ASP A 231 7.70 -11.12 5.72
C ASP A 231 8.64 -12.31 5.99
N VAL A 232 9.47 -12.66 5.01
CA VAL A 232 10.65 -13.50 5.17
C VAL A 232 11.91 -12.66 5.33
N ALA A 233 12.94 -13.23 5.96
CA ALA A 233 14.21 -12.55 6.20
C ALA A 233 15.27 -12.82 5.11
N LYS A 234 15.04 -13.81 4.26
CA LYS A 234 15.94 -14.26 3.20
C LYS A 234 15.08 -14.79 2.06
N ASP A 235 15.57 -14.62 0.82
CA ASP A 235 14.93 -15.21 -0.35
C ASP A 235 14.73 -16.72 -0.17
N ASP A 236 13.58 -17.20 -0.63
CA ASP A 236 13.20 -18.61 -0.69
C ASP A 236 13.08 -19.33 0.67
N ASP A 237 13.27 -18.62 1.78
CA ASP A 237 13.01 -19.16 3.11
C ASP A 237 11.49 -19.28 3.36
N PRO A 238 11.03 -20.30 4.10
CA PRO A 238 9.63 -20.41 4.44
C PRO A 238 9.19 -19.23 5.33
N ALA A 239 7.97 -18.76 5.07
CA ALA A 239 7.30 -17.76 5.90
C ALA A 239 7.25 -18.21 7.37
N PRO A 240 7.37 -17.29 8.35
CA PRO A 240 7.30 -17.64 9.77
C PRO A 240 6.05 -18.48 10.12
N ALA A 241 6.16 -19.40 11.07
CA ALA A 241 5.02 -20.22 11.50
C ALA A 241 3.79 -19.37 11.88
N GLY A 242 2.60 -19.75 11.40
CA GLY A 242 1.37 -18.98 11.55
C GLY A 242 1.13 -17.91 10.47
N SER A 243 2.02 -17.79 9.48
CA SER A 243 1.83 -16.91 8.32
C SER A 243 0.66 -17.37 7.45
N THR A 244 -0.10 -16.41 6.95
CA THR A 244 -1.37 -16.66 6.26
C THR A 244 -1.28 -16.23 4.79
N GLY A 245 -1.81 -17.04 3.89
CA GLY A 245 -2.23 -16.62 2.56
C GLY A 245 -3.76 -16.60 2.47
N TYR A 246 -4.31 -15.73 1.62
CA TYR A 246 -5.69 -15.74 1.22
C TYR A 246 -5.86 -16.49 -0.09
N ALA A 247 -6.88 -17.32 -0.19
CA ALA A 247 -7.27 -17.95 -1.44
C ALA A 247 -8.77 -17.84 -1.63
N THR A 248 -9.20 -17.69 -2.87
CA THR A 248 -10.57 -18.06 -3.25
C THR A 248 -10.55 -19.50 -3.74
N VAL A 249 -11.36 -20.34 -3.11
CA VAL A 249 -11.39 -21.77 -3.39
C VAL A 249 -12.82 -22.25 -3.57
N ASP A 250 -13.01 -23.15 -4.52
CA ASP A 250 -14.25 -23.91 -4.65
C ASP A 250 -14.12 -25.20 -3.83
N ALA A 251 -14.77 -25.19 -2.67
CA ALA A 251 -14.83 -26.32 -1.76
C ALA A 251 -16.30 -26.74 -1.56
N LEU A 252 -16.59 -28.01 -1.82
CA LEU A 252 -17.95 -28.58 -1.69
C LEU A 252 -19.03 -27.83 -2.49
N GLY A 253 -18.66 -27.24 -3.64
CA GLY A 253 -19.58 -26.52 -4.52
C GLY A 253 -19.90 -25.08 -4.09
N GLN A 254 -19.08 -24.47 -3.23
CA GLN A 254 -19.17 -23.06 -2.87
C GLN A 254 -17.82 -22.36 -3.08
N SER A 255 -17.86 -21.18 -3.73
CA SER A 255 -16.71 -20.27 -3.81
C SER A 255 -16.56 -19.50 -2.51
N LEU A 256 -15.45 -19.73 -1.81
CA LEU A 256 -15.19 -19.19 -0.48
C LEU A 256 -13.86 -18.44 -0.50
N LEU A 257 -13.82 -17.28 0.16
CA LEU A 257 -12.57 -16.73 0.65
C LEU A 257 -12.12 -17.56 1.86
N ALA A 258 -10.89 -18.05 1.81
CA ALA A 258 -10.28 -18.82 2.87
C ALA A 258 -8.89 -18.28 3.21
N ARG A 259 -8.49 -18.47 4.47
CA ARG A 259 -7.13 -18.31 4.95
C ARG A 259 -6.42 -19.66 4.90
N ILE A 260 -5.18 -19.69 4.45
CA ILE A 260 -4.32 -20.87 4.40
C ILE A 260 -3.08 -20.59 5.23
N ASP A 261 -2.80 -21.41 6.25
CA ASP A 261 -1.51 -21.36 6.94
C ASP A 261 -0.41 -21.91 6.00
N LEU A 262 0.53 -21.05 5.63
CA LEU A 262 1.56 -21.31 4.63
C LEU A 262 2.59 -22.37 5.05
N ASN A 263 2.59 -22.78 6.33
CA ASN A 263 3.53 -23.79 6.86
C ASN A 263 2.88 -25.15 7.06
N THR A 264 1.56 -25.21 7.17
CA THR A 264 0.84 -26.43 7.56
C THR A 264 -0.27 -26.82 6.58
N GLY A 265 -0.63 -25.94 5.64
CA GLY A 265 -1.78 -26.16 4.74
C GLY A 265 -3.12 -26.07 5.46
N ALA A 266 -3.17 -25.64 6.72
CA ALA A 266 -4.43 -25.53 7.45
C ALA A 266 -5.31 -24.42 6.85
N VAL A 267 -6.49 -24.79 6.38
CA VAL A 267 -7.49 -23.91 5.77
C VAL A 267 -8.48 -23.45 6.84
N SER A 268 -8.75 -22.15 6.89
CA SER A 268 -9.80 -21.53 7.71
C SER A 268 -10.71 -20.69 6.82
N PRO A 269 -11.95 -21.12 6.56
CA PRO A 269 -12.91 -20.33 5.77
C PRO A 269 -13.18 -18.98 6.42
N VAL A 270 -13.29 -17.94 5.60
CA VAL A 270 -13.71 -16.60 6.01
C VAL A 270 -15.19 -16.42 5.71
N GLY A 271 -15.59 -16.69 4.46
CA GLY A 271 -16.97 -16.58 4.01
C GLY A 271 -17.09 -16.63 2.49
N PRO A 272 -18.32 -16.64 1.96
CA PRO A 272 -18.54 -16.54 0.53
C PRO A 272 -18.05 -15.20 0.01
N VAL A 273 -17.56 -15.20 -1.23
CA VAL A 273 -17.02 -14.04 -1.92
C VAL A 273 -17.63 -13.94 -3.31
N GLY A 274 -17.72 -12.72 -3.84
CA GLY A 274 -18.41 -12.48 -5.12
C GLY A 274 -19.92 -12.60 -4.98
N ASP A 275 -20.58 -13.06 -6.05
CA ASP A 275 -22.03 -13.18 -6.20
C ASP A 275 -22.48 -14.63 -6.49
N GLY A 276 -21.61 -15.60 -6.19
CA GLY A 276 -21.87 -17.03 -6.43
C GLY A 276 -21.42 -17.54 -7.81
N ARG A 277 -20.84 -16.66 -8.64
CA ARG A 277 -20.13 -17.03 -9.87
C ARG A 277 -18.72 -17.58 -9.55
N PRO A 278 -18.11 -18.37 -10.45
CA PRO A 278 -16.73 -18.80 -10.31
C PRO A 278 -15.75 -17.62 -10.24
N ILE A 279 -14.87 -17.64 -9.25
CA ILE A 279 -13.81 -16.65 -9.10
C ILE A 279 -12.62 -17.05 -9.96
N GLN A 280 -12.00 -16.08 -10.61
CA GLN A 280 -10.89 -16.26 -11.57
C GLN A 280 -9.65 -15.43 -11.19
N GLY A 281 -9.76 -14.54 -10.21
CA GLY A 281 -8.61 -13.90 -9.60
C GLY A 281 -8.92 -13.30 -8.23
N LEU A 282 -7.87 -13.15 -7.42
CA LEU A 282 -7.88 -12.49 -6.12
C LEU A 282 -6.60 -11.67 -6.03
N ALA A 283 -6.74 -10.40 -5.66
CA ALA A 283 -5.63 -9.53 -5.30
C ALA A 283 -5.92 -8.87 -3.95
N ILE A 284 -4.96 -8.84 -3.05
CA ILE A 284 -5.01 -8.19 -1.75
C ILE A 284 -4.12 -6.96 -1.81
N GLN A 285 -4.74 -5.79 -1.77
CA GLN A 285 -3.98 -4.56 -1.80
C GLN A 285 -3.31 -4.32 -0.43
N GLN A 286 -1.98 -4.36 -0.42
CA GLN A 286 -1.22 -4.14 0.80
C GLN A 286 -0.92 -2.66 1.02
N GLU A 287 -1.31 -2.13 2.19
CA GLU A 287 -0.72 -0.90 2.71
C GLU A 287 0.56 -1.25 3.46
N ALA A 288 1.73 -0.92 2.89
CA ALA A 288 3.03 -1.11 3.56
C ALA A 288 3.09 -0.34 4.90
N VAL A 289 2.47 0.84 4.93
CA VAL A 289 2.24 1.69 6.10
C VAL A 289 0.82 2.24 6.02
N ALA A 290 0.07 2.17 7.13
CA ALA A 290 -1.32 2.63 7.15
C ALA A 290 -1.48 4.08 6.65
N GLY A 291 -2.29 4.28 5.61
CA GLY A 291 -2.49 5.59 4.96
C GLY A 291 -1.27 6.14 4.20
N GLY A 292 -0.31 5.27 3.88
CA GLY A 292 0.82 5.51 3.00
C GLY A 292 0.54 5.02 1.58
N LEU A 293 1.12 5.70 0.59
CA LEU A 293 1.04 5.35 -0.82
C LEU A 293 2.44 5.14 -1.38
N PRO A 294 2.62 4.24 -2.36
CA PRO A 294 3.88 4.14 -3.08
C PRO A 294 4.15 5.44 -3.83
N ALA A 295 5.36 5.98 -3.70
CA ALA A 295 5.76 7.21 -4.36
C ALA A 295 7.15 7.11 -4.95
N VAL A 296 7.33 7.86 -6.03
CA VAL A 296 8.60 8.03 -6.71
C VAL A 296 8.94 9.51 -6.75
N SER A 297 10.20 9.84 -6.48
CA SER A 297 10.75 11.16 -6.78
C SER A 297 12.06 11.04 -7.52
N VAL A 298 12.45 12.11 -8.20
CA VAL A 298 13.71 12.17 -8.93
C VAL A 298 14.61 13.25 -8.34
N THR A 299 15.89 12.96 -8.24
CA THR A 299 16.93 13.95 -7.98
C THR A 299 17.66 14.24 -9.28
N ALA A 300 17.45 15.44 -9.80
CA ALA A 300 18.08 15.90 -11.03
C ALA A 300 19.49 16.42 -10.74
N ALA A 301 20.47 15.91 -11.48
CA ALA A 301 21.83 16.43 -11.47
C ALA A 301 22.38 16.53 -12.90
N THR A 302 22.55 15.39 -13.56
CA THR A 302 22.97 15.25 -14.96
C THR A 302 22.34 13.98 -15.56
N SER A 303 22.47 13.75 -16.87
CA SER A 303 22.06 12.49 -17.51
C SER A 303 22.73 11.23 -16.93
N THR A 304 23.86 11.36 -16.24
CA THR A 304 24.65 10.20 -15.73
C THR A 304 24.68 10.07 -14.21
N THR A 305 24.26 11.10 -13.48
CA THR A 305 24.31 11.13 -12.01
C THR A 305 22.96 11.34 -11.35
N SER A 306 21.88 11.40 -12.12
CA SER A 306 20.52 11.52 -11.58
C SER A 306 20.06 10.19 -10.97
N THR A 307 19.23 10.28 -9.93
CA THR A 307 18.69 9.11 -9.23
C THR A 307 17.17 9.16 -9.16
N LEU A 308 16.58 7.98 -9.13
CA LEU A 308 15.17 7.76 -8.86
C LEU A 308 15.05 7.19 -7.45
N ARG A 309 14.23 7.82 -6.62
CA ARG A 309 13.95 7.41 -5.26
C ARG A 309 12.55 6.85 -5.16
N ARG A 310 12.43 5.65 -4.59
CA ARG A 310 11.16 5.01 -4.24
C ARG A 310 10.95 5.06 -2.74
N PHE A 311 9.75 5.45 -2.30
CA PHE A 311 9.43 5.60 -0.89
C PHE A 311 7.92 5.48 -0.64
N ASP A 312 7.54 5.53 0.64
CA ASP A 312 6.16 5.53 1.10
C ASP A 312 5.78 6.93 1.61
N THR A 313 4.64 7.47 1.19
CA THR A 313 4.21 8.84 1.54
C THR A 313 3.88 9.05 3.03
N ALA A 314 3.67 7.98 3.81
CA ALA A 314 3.56 8.04 5.27
C ALA A 314 4.94 8.05 5.96
N ALA A 315 6.01 7.68 5.25
CA ALA A 315 7.39 7.65 5.75
C ALA A 315 8.42 8.25 4.76
N PRO A 316 8.26 9.52 4.32
CA PRO A 316 9.06 10.11 3.23
C PRO A 316 10.57 10.23 3.52
N GLY A 317 10.98 10.20 4.79
CA GLY A 317 12.39 10.18 5.18
C GLY A 317 13.09 8.85 4.91
N THR A 318 12.34 7.77 4.67
CA THR A 318 12.85 6.44 4.30
C THR A 318 12.65 6.19 2.81
N GLY A 319 13.39 5.24 2.23
CA GLY A 319 13.29 4.97 0.79
C GLY A 319 14.55 4.32 0.22
N THR A 320 14.45 3.89 -1.03
CA THR A 320 15.54 3.28 -1.79
C THR A 320 15.81 4.11 -3.03
N GLU A 321 17.08 4.30 -3.35
CA GLU A 321 17.52 5.03 -4.54
C GLU A 321 18.15 4.08 -5.54
N VAL A 322 17.91 4.36 -6.82
CA VAL A 322 18.54 3.69 -7.96
C VAL A 322 19.04 4.75 -8.93
N ALA A 323 20.15 4.48 -9.60
CA ALA A 323 20.66 5.36 -10.65
C ALA A 323 19.70 5.34 -11.85
N LEU A 324 19.42 6.51 -12.42
CA LEU A 324 18.76 6.59 -13.72
C LEU A 324 19.77 6.29 -14.82
N THR A 325 19.38 5.45 -15.77
CA THR A 325 20.21 5.06 -16.93
C THR A 325 19.39 5.13 -18.21
N GLY A 326 20.04 5.21 -19.38
CA GLY A 326 19.35 5.25 -20.68
C GLY A 326 18.80 6.62 -21.09
N LEU A 327 19.11 7.69 -20.33
CA LEU A 327 18.80 9.07 -20.71
C LEU A 327 19.70 9.52 -21.86
N THR A 328 19.14 10.31 -22.77
CA THR A 328 19.88 10.95 -23.86
C THR A 328 20.94 11.90 -23.27
N ALA A 329 22.13 11.93 -23.87
CA ALA A 329 23.21 12.81 -23.44
C ALA A 329 22.78 14.28 -23.51
N GLY A 330 23.16 15.08 -22.50
CA GLY A 330 22.73 16.48 -22.34
C GLY A 330 21.45 16.65 -21.54
N GLU A 331 20.56 15.64 -21.49
CA GLU A 331 19.28 15.79 -20.79
C GLU A 331 19.39 15.65 -19.27
N VAL A 332 18.60 16.47 -18.57
CA VAL A 332 18.42 16.44 -17.12
C VAL A 332 16.96 16.04 -16.84
N PRO A 333 16.69 15.06 -15.95
CA PRO A 333 15.33 14.71 -15.55
C PRO A 333 14.58 15.88 -14.91
N ALA A 334 13.45 16.25 -15.51
CA ALA A 334 12.67 17.42 -15.14
C ALA A 334 11.38 17.08 -14.38
N GLY A 335 10.67 16.03 -14.80
CA GLY A 335 9.37 15.66 -14.22
C GLY A 335 9.11 14.16 -14.29
N VAL A 336 8.30 13.64 -13.36
CA VAL A 336 7.82 12.25 -13.38
C VAL A 336 6.33 12.15 -13.09
N ALA A 337 5.65 11.22 -13.76
CA ALA A 337 4.24 10.94 -13.50
C ALA A 337 3.89 9.47 -13.78
N TRP A 338 2.98 8.91 -12.99
CA TRP A 338 2.37 7.61 -13.32
C TRP A 338 1.30 7.82 -14.38
N ARG A 339 1.32 7.03 -15.46
CA ARG A 339 0.27 7.07 -16.48
C ARG A 339 -0.97 6.32 -15.99
N PRO A 340 -2.13 6.98 -15.75
CA PRO A 340 -3.31 6.34 -15.17
C PRO A 340 -3.86 5.15 -15.95
N GLN A 341 -3.74 5.19 -17.28
CA GLN A 341 -4.26 4.15 -18.16
C GLN A 341 -3.45 2.86 -18.05
N THR A 342 -2.14 2.91 -17.81
CA THR A 342 -1.27 1.71 -17.89
C THR A 342 -0.36 1.46 -16.70
N GLY A 343 -0.26 2.38 -15.75
CA GLY A 343 0.62 2.24 -14.58
C GLY A 343 2.10 2.36 -14.86
N GLN A 344 2.46 2.78 -16.08
CA GLN A 344 3.84 3.01 -16.47
C GLN A 344 4.34 4.34 -15.90
N LEU A 345 5.56 4.36 -15.37
CA LEU A 345 6.20 5.60 -14.93
C LEU A 345 6.75 6.32 -16.15
N LEU A 346 6.32 7.57 -16.33
CA LEU A 346 6.84 8.47 -17.34
C LEU A 346 7.85 9.42 -16.71
N LEU A 347 8.87 9.79 -17.47
CA LEU A 347 9.88 10.76 -17.10
C LEU A 347 10.16 11.71 -18.26
N LEU A 348 10.18 13.01 -17.98
CA LEU A 348 10.60 14.04 -18.92
C LEU A 348 12.09 14.34 -18.70
N GLY A 349 12.91 14.18 -19.74
CA GLY A 349 14.28 14.70 -19.79
C GLY A 349 14.33 16.00 -20.60
N VAL A 350 15.09 16.99 -20.13
CA VAL A 350 15.23 18.31 -20.77
C VAL A 350 16.69 18.63 -21.01
N ASP A 351 17.03 18.99 -22.23
CA ASP A 351 18.29 19.60 -22.65
C ASP A 351 17.99 21.08 -22.98
N ALA A 352 18.12 21.92 -21.95
CA ALA A 352 17.79 23.35 -22.03
C ALA A 352 18.77 24.13 -22.92
N GLU A 353 20.00 23.65 -23.15
CA GLU A 353 20.93 24.32 -24.05
C GLU A 353 20.56 24.11 -25.52
N ALA A 354 19.86 23.02 -25.83
CA ALA A 354 19.43 22.65 -27.17
C ALA A 354 17.93 22.83 -27.41
N ASP A 355 17.18 23.42 -26.47
CA ASP A 355 15.73 23.65 -26.54
C ASP A 355 14.92 22.41 -26.94
N ARG A 356 15.35 21.25 -26.42
CA ARG A 356 14.73 19.96 -26.71
C ARG A 356 14.74 19.04 -25.51
N GLY A 357 13.98 17.97 -25.60
CA GLY A 357 13.94 16.95 -24.58
C GLY A 357 13.33 15.66 -25.08
N SER A 358 13.17 14.70 -24.18
CA SER A 358 12.61 13.40 -24.51
C SER A 358 11.66 12.94 -23.42
N LEU A 359 10.64 12.19 -23.82
CA LEU A 359 9.78 11.46 -22.90
C LEU A 359 10.30 10.02 -22.77
N TYR A 360 10.36 9.50 -21.56
CA TYR A 360 10.81 8.15 -21.27
C TYR A 360 9.75 7.38 -20.52
N ARG A 361 9.75 6.06 -20.72
CA ARG A 361 9.21 5.07 -19.80
C ARG A 361 10.35 4.61 -18.89
N VAL A 362 10.14 4.60 -17.58
CA VAL A 362 11.17 4.22 -16.61
C VAL A 362 10.74 2.98 -15.84
N ASP A 363 11.61 1.97 -15.79
CA ASP A 363 11.48 0.88 -14.84
C ASP A 363 11.91 1.41 -13.45
N PRO A 364 11.00 1.54 -12.48
CA PRO A 364 11.32 2.18 -11.21
C PRO A 364 12.20 1.29 -10.32
N GLN A 365 12.26 -0.02 -10.57
CA GLN A 365 13.09 -0.95 -9.81
C GLN A 365 14.56 -0.80 -10.19
N THR A 366 14.83 -0.71 -11.49
CA THR A 366 16.18 -0.71 -12.08
C THR A 366 16.69 0.68 -12.45
N GLY A 367 15.81 1.67 -12.60
CA GLY A 367 16.13 3.01 -13.09
C GLY A 367 16.39 3.08 -14.59
N ALA A 368 16.15 2.00 -15.34
CA ALA A 368 16.31 1.98 -16.79
C ALA A 368 15.22 2.82 -17.48
N ALA A 369 15.63 3.87 -18.18
CA ALA A 369 14.78 4.71 -19.01
C ALA A 369 14.83 4.23 -20.46
N THR A 370 13.65 4.10 -21.08
CA THR A 370 13.48 3.77 -22.50
C THR A 370 12.68 4.89 -23.16
N LEU A 371 13.12 5.36 -24.34
CA LEU A 371 12.44 6.43 -25.07
C LEU A 371 10.99 6.07 -25.40
N VAL A 372 10.13 7.07 -25.29
CA VAL A 372 8.79 7.09 -25.88
C VAL A 372 8.88 8.07 -27.06
N GLY A 373 8.76 7.55 -28.28
CA GLY A 373 9.01 8.34 -29.49
C GLY A 373 10.49 8.54 -29.78
N ALA A 374 10.81 9.52 -30.61
CA ALA A 374 12.18 9.90 -30.94
C ALA A 374 12.87 10.70 -29.81
N ALA A 375 14.18 10.51 -29.68
CA ALA A 375 15.02 11.36 -28.84
C ALA A 375 14.98 12.82 -29.28
N GLY A 376 14.94 13.76 -28.34
CA GLY A 376 14.88 15.20 -28.60
C GLY A 376 13.55 15.67 -29.20
N SER A 377 12.50 14.83 -29.21
CA SER A 377 11.21 15.17 -29.84
C SER A 377 10.26 15.99 -28.97
N VAL A 378 10.61 16.26 -27.71
CA VAL A 378 10.00 17.34 -26.93
C VAL A 378 10.65 18.65 -27.35
N ALA A 379 10.20 19.20 -28.47
CA ALA A 379 10.68 20.46 -29.03
C ALA A 379 9.48 21.20 -29.63
N PHE A 380 9.46 22.54 -29.48
CA PHE A 380 8.34 23.36 -29.92
C PHE A 380 8.82 24.58 -30.71
N THR A 381 7.93 25.10 -31.55
CA THR A 381 8.14 26.30 -32.35
C THR A 381 6.93 27.22 -32.26
N THR A 382 7.12 28.54 -32.23
CA THR A 382 6.03 29.51 -32.28
C THR A 382 5.75 30.03 -33.70
N GLY A 383 4.46 30.15 -34.01
CA GLY A 383 3.98 30.96 -35.12
C GLY A 383 4.33 30.44 -36.52
N ALA A 384 3.94 31.22 -37.55
CA ALA A 384 4.33 30.96 -38.94
C ALA A 384 5.85 31.10 -39.20
N SER A 385 6.57 31.77 -38.29
CA SER A 385 8.04 31.94 -38.34
C SER A 385 8.81 30.67 -37.98
N GLY A 386 8.21 29.72 -37.27
CA GLY A 386 8.88 28.50 -36.82
C GLY A 386 10.02 28.75 -35.83
N ALA A 387 9.92 29.82 -35.03
CA ALA A 387 10.97 30.16 -34.07
C ALA A 387 10.98 29.16 -32.92
N THR A 388 12.15 28.65 -32.53
CA THR A 388 12.28 27.71 -31.41
C THR A 388 11.74 28.30 -30.12
N VAL A 389 10.96 27.50 -29.38
CA VAL A 389 10.52 27.80 -28.02
C VAL A 389 11.62 27.37 -27.05
N ASP A 390 12.05 28.30 -26.22
CA ASP A 390 13.03 28.05 -25.15
C ASP A 390 12.48 27.05 -24.12
N LEU A 391 13.20 25.96 -23.89
CA LEU A 391 12.94 25.06 -22.76
C LEU A 391 13.83 25.49 -21.57
N PRO A 392 13.25 26.06 -20.50
CA PRO A 392 14.06 26.59 -19.41
C PRO A 392 14.91 25.50 -18.72
N PRO A 393 15.98 25.88 -18.00
CA PRO A 393 16.70 24.93 -17.16
C PRO A 393 15.77 24.27 -16.13
N VAL A 394 16.01 22.99 -15.80
CA VAL A 394 15.19 22.24 -14.80
C VAL A 394 15.08 22.96 -13.45
N ALA A 395 16.09 23.75 -13.08
CA ALA A 395 16.10 24.56 -11.86
C ALA A 395 15.00 25.65 -11.81
N THR A 396 14.43 26.04 -12.95
CA THR A 396 13.29 26.97 -13.05
C THR A 396 12.00 26.37 -12.47
N GLY A 397 11.97 25.05 -12.27
CA GLY A 397 10.81 24.31 -11.77
C GLY A 397 10.01 23.75 -12.93
N TYR A 398 9.94 22.42 -13.00
CA TYR A 398 9.14 21.66 -13.95
C TYR A 398 8.23 20.71 -13.19
N ASP A 399 7.07 20.43 -13.77
CA ASP A 399 6.31 19.26 -13.39
C ASP A 399 5.54 18.71 -14.58
N ILE A 400 5.21 17.43 -14.48
CA ILE A 400 4.36 16.75 -15.45
C ILE A 400 3.28 15.97 -14.74
N ASP A 401 2.11 15.87 -15.37
CA ASP A 401 1.11 14.88 -14.98
C ASP A 401 0.29 14.43 -16.19
N VAL A 402 -0.36 13.29 -16.11
CA VAL A 402 -1.12 12.72 -17.23
C VAL A 402 -2.60 13.00 -17.05
N ASN A 403 -3.18 13.70 -18.01
CA ASN A 403 -4.63 13.88 -18.06
C ASN A 403 -5.30 12.51 -18.26
N PRO A 404 -6.09 12.03 -17.29
CA PRO A 404 -6.59 10.66 -17.31
C PRO A 404 -7.73 10.44 -18.32
N THR A 405 -8.31 11.52 -18.86
CA THR A 405 -9.50 11.48 -19.74
C THR A 405 -9.18 11.55 -21.23
N VAL A 406 -7.98 12.06 -21.58
CA VAL A 406 -7.50 12.12 -22.97
C VAL A 406 -6.13 11.47 -23.15
N ASP A 407 -5.54 10.97 -22.06
CA ASP A 407 -4.26 10.27 -22.05
C ASP A 407 -3.13 11.07 -22.73
N ARG A 408 -2.93 12.28 -22.20
CA ARG A 408 -1.89 13.22 -22.63
C ARG A 408 -1.10 13.69 -21.42
N VAL A 409 0.21 13.78 -21.57
CA VAL A 409 1.08 14.37 -20.55
C VAL A 409 0.94 15.87 -20.65
N ARG A 410 0.61 16.51 -19.55
CA ARG A 410 0.72 17.95 -19.36
C ARG A 410 2.14 18.27 -18.89
N VAL A 411 2.74 19.30 -19.47
CA VAL A 411 4.03 19.84 -19.04
C VAL A 411 3.82 21.29 -18.63
N VAL A 412 4.27 21.64 -17.42
CA VAL A 412 4.32 23.02 -16.93
C VAL A 412 5.72 23.37 -16.47
N ALA A 413 6.13 24.62 -16.61
CA ALA A 413 7.36 25.13 -16.02
C ALA A 413 7.18 26.53 -15.42
N GLY A 414 8.04 26.87 -14.45
CA GLY A 414 7.97 28.13 -13.70
C GLY A 414 8.20 29.41 -14.52
N ASN A 415 8.61 29.30 -15.79
CA ASN A 415 8.67 30.44 -16.72
C ASN A 415 7.33 30.69 -17.46
N GLY A 416 6.30 29.89 -17.18
CA GLY A 416 4.99 29.99 -17.83
C GLY A 416 4.78 29.03 -19.00
N LEU A 417 5.75 28.16 -19.33
CA LEU A 417 5.57 27.10 -20.33
C LEU A 417 4.37 26.22 -19.95
N ASN A 418 3.54 25.92 -20.95
CA ASN A 418 2.39 25.03 -20.86
C ASN A 418 2.28 24.23 -22.16
N ALA A 419 2.45 22.92 -22.10
CA ALA A 419 2.45 22.09 -23.31
C ALA A 419 1.84 20.71 -23.06
N ARG A 420 1.63 19.95 -24.14
CA ARG A 420 1.15 18.58 -24.11
C ARG A 420 2.10 17.65 -24.86
N LEU A 421 2.24 16.43 -24.34
CA LEU A 421 2.93 15.32 -25.00
C LEU A 421 2.00 14.12 -25.17
N ASN A 422 2.23 13.33 -26.22
CA ASN A 422 1.54 12.09 -26.50
C ASN A 422 2.36 10.88 -26.01
N PRO A 423 1.95 10.23 -24.90
CA PRO A 423 2.70 9.10 -24.34
C PRO A 423 2.47 7.77 -25.08
N THR A 424 1.63 7.75 -26.13
CA THR A 424 1.25 6.51 -26.84
C THR A 424 1.98 6.28 -28.16
N VAL A 425 2.87 7.21 -28.55
CA VAL A 425 3.64 7.06 -29.78
C VAL A 425 4.62 5.89 -29.69
N THR A 426 4.91 5.30 -30.84
CA THR A 426 5.85 4.18 -30.99
C THR A 426 6.86 4.49 -32.08
N GLY A 427 8.03 3.84 -32.03
CA GLY A 427 9.13 4.12 -32.95
C GLY A 427 9.64 5.57 -32.82
N ASP A 428 10.12 6.13 -33.92
CA ASP A 428 10.77 7.45 -33.97
C ASP A 428 9.78 8.62 -34.20
N ALA A 429 8.50 8.44 -33.88
CA ALA A 429 7.52 9.51 -33.98
C ALA A 429 7.72 10.56 -32.86
N SER A 430 7.39 11.83 -33.14
CA SER A 430 7.44 12.89 -32.14
C SER A 430 6.37 12.71 -31.06
N VAL A 431 6.72 12.97 -29.80
CA VAL A 431 5.77 13.04 -28.69
C VAL A 431 5.10 14.42 -28.57
N ALA A 432 5.67 15.48 -29.12
CA ALA A 432 5.11 16.82 -28.98
C ALA A 432 3.72 16.89 -29.61
N VAL A 433 2.74 17.41 -28.85
CA VAL A 433 1.39 17.65 -29.36
C VAL A 433 1.29 19.11 -29.75
N ASP A 434 0.93 19.35 -31.00
CA ASP A 434 0.72 20.70 -31.52
C ASP A 434 -0.45 21.38 -30.80
N GLY A 435 -0.12 22.48 -30.12
CA GLY A 435 -1.03 23.39 -29.49
C GLY A 435 -1.44 24.52 -30.43
N ASN A 436 -1.90 25.61 -29.85
CA ASN A 436 -2.34 26.80 -30.58
C ASN A 436 -1.61 28.07 -30.11
N ASP A 437 -0.59 27.94 -29.25
CA ASP A 437 0.11 29.08 -28.63
C ASP A 437 -0.87 30.09 -27.98
N GLY A 438 -2.00 29.59 -27.46
CA GLY A 438 -3.06 30.40 -26.86
C GLY A 438 -3.99 31.10 -27.85
N ALA A 439 -3.79 30.92 -29.17
CA ALA A 439 -4.64 31.50 -30.20
C ALA A 439 -6.00 30.78 -30.32
N THR A 440 -7.03 31.48 -30.79
CA THR A 440 -8.36 30.88 -31.02
C THR A 440 -8.41 29.97 -32.24
N THR A 441 -7.37 29.97 -33.07
CA THR A 441 -7.24 29.17 -34.29
C THR A 441 -5.90 28.43 -34.28
N ALA A 442 -5.79 27.37 -35.08
CA ALA A 442 -4.54 26.63 -35.21
C ALA A 442 -3.44 27.54 -35.76
N VAL A 443 -2.24 27.38 -35.21
CA VAL A 443 -1.04 28.11 -35.60
C VAL A 443 -0.12 27.14 -36.33
N ALA A 444 0.57 27.57 -37.38
CA ALA A 444 1.53 26.72 -38.06
C ALA A 444 2.71 26.36 -37.13
N GLY A 445 3.30 25.18 -37.28
CA GLY A 445 4.41 24.70 -36.45
C GLY A 445 4.01 23.58 -35.50
N THR A 446 4.90 23.21 -34.57
CA THR A 446 4.57 22.36 -33.42
C THR A 446 4.57 23.23 -32.19
N ASN A 447 3.42 23.83 -31.90
CA ASN A 447 3.30 24.89 -30.91
C ASN A 447 3.08 24.31 -29.50
N PRO A 448 3.51 25.02 -28.44
CA PRO A 448 3.00 24.75 -27.10
C PRO A 448 1.51 25.16 -27.01
N ASP A 449 0.88 24.83 -25.89
CA ASP A 449 -0.43 25.39 -25.56
C ASP A 449 -0.26 26.86 -25.08
N GLY A 450 -1.35 27.57 -24.83
CA GLY A 450 -1.29 28.94 -24.34
C GLY A 450 -0.49 29.05 -23.04
N VAL A 451 0.43 30.01 -22.99
CA VAL A 451 1.26 30.29 -21.82
C VAL A 451 0.41 30.52 -20.58
N GLN A 452 0.95 30.18 -19.41
CA GLN A 452 0.25 30.34 -18.14
C GLN A 452 -0.14 31.80 -17.91
N ASN A 453 -1.38 32.05 -17.49
CA ASN A 453 -1.93 33.39 -17.30
C ASN A 453 -3.03 33.43 -16.23
N GLY A 454 -3.57 34.61 -15.95
CA GLY A 454 -4.65 34.80 -14.98
C GLY A 454 -4.11 34.94 -13.56
N GLY A 455 -4.53 34.04 -12.66
CA GLY A 455 -4.14 34.09 -11.25
C GLY A 455 -2.62 34.05 -11.03
N ALA A 456 -1.92 33.16 -11.73
CA ALA A 456 -0.47 32.95 -11.65
C ALA A 456 0.13 32.72 -13.04
N THR A 457 1.44 32.98 -13.17
CA THR A 457 2.20 32.78 -14.43
C THR A 457 3.43 31.87 -14.25
N ASP A 458 3.64 31.37 -13.03
CA ASP A 458 4.85 30.65 -12.58
C ASP A 458 4.51 29.25 -12.01
N VAL A 459 3.39 28.67 -12.44
CA VAL A 459 2.96 27.34 -12.00
C VAL A 459 4.01 26.31 -12.39
N SER A 460 4.58 25.67 -11.37
CA SER A 460 5.67 24.70 -11.46
C SER A 460 5.35 23.38 -10.75
N GLY A 461 4.08 23.19 -10.38
CA GLY A 461 3.51 21.90 -10.03
C GLY A 461 2.18 21.71 -10.75
N THR A 462 1.88 20.51 -11.24
CA THR A 462 0.58 20.23 -11.88
C THR A 462 0.12 18.82 -11.60
N ALA A 463 -1.18 18.65 -11.34
CA ALA A 463 -1.77 17.32 -11.13
C ALA A 463 -3.26 17.29 -11.50
N TYR A 464 -3.77 16.11 -11.83
CA TYR A 464 -5.16 15.84 -12.18
C TYR A 464 -5.89 15.06 -11.08
N THR A 465 -7.13 15.44 -10.78
CA THR A 465 -8.07 14.57 -10.07
C THR A 465 -8.56 13.43 -10.97
N ASN A 466 -9.16 12.39 -10.38
CA ASN A 466 -9.66 11.23 -11.12
C ASN A 466 -8.52 10.53 -11.91
N ALA A 467 -7.31 10.50 -11.34
CA ALA A 467 -6.08 10.03 -11.97
C ALA A 467 -6.01 8.49 -12.08
N PHE A 468 -7.02 7.89 -12.70
CA PHE A 468 -7.14 6.45 -12.90
C PHE A 468 -7.58 6.07 -14.31
N GLY A 469 -7.38 4.80 -14.67
CA GLY A 469 -7.87 4.23 -15.91
C GLY A 469 -9.37 4.46 -16.06
N GLN A 470 -9.76 5.10 -17.17
CA GLN A 470 -11.14 5.41 -17.50
C GLN A 470 -11.33 5.48 -19.03
N PRO A 471 -12.55 5.29 -19.55
CA PRO A 471 -12.81 5.38 -20.98
C PRO A 471 -12.41 6.74 -21.56
N LEU A 472 -11.72 6.72 -22.71
CA LEU A 472 -11.32 7.93 -23.45
C LEU A 472 -12.44 8.37 -24.41
N THR A 473 -13.58 8.81 -23.86
CA THR A 473 -14.78 9.17 -24.64
C THR A 473 -14.90 10.66 -24.92
N THR A 474 -15.83 11.03 -25.81
CA THR A 474 -16.27 12.42 -26.01
C THR A 474 -17.78 12.51 -25.71
N PRO A 475 -18.22 13.36 -24.74
CA PRO A 475 -17.40 14.20 -23.87
C PRO A 475 -16.54 13.36 -22.90
N PRO A 476 -15.40 13.90 -22.44
CA PRO A 476 -14.54 13.22 -21.48
C PRO A 476 -15.23 13.10 -20.11
N ALA A 477 -14.82 12.10 -19.34
CA ALA A 477 -15.19 11.97 -17.94
C ALA A 477 -14.70 13.18 -17.11
N PRO A 478 -15.28 13.43 -15.92
CA PRO A 478 -14.83 14.50 -15.04
C PRO A 478 -13.36 14.36 -14.62
N THR A 479 -12.60 15.45 -14.71
CA THR A 479 -11.28 15.65 -14.10
C THR A 479 -11.04 17.15 -13.89
N THR A 480 -10.13 17.48 -12.98
CA THR A 480 -9.70 18.85 -12.71
C THR A 480 -8.18 18.89 -12.71
N GLN A 481 -7.61 19.79 -13.50
CA GLN A 481 -6.20 20.12 -13.40
C GLN A 481 -6.00 21.17 -12.32
N LEU A 482 -5.15 20.87 -11.35
CA LEU A 482 -4.68 21.84 -10.37
C LEU A 482 -3.20 22.14 -10.60
N GLY A 483 -2.78 23.31 -10.13
CA GLY A 483 -1.40 23.75 -10.17
C GLY A 483 -0.98 24.49 -8.91
N ILE A 484 0.33 24.50 -8.65
CA ILE A 484 0.93 25.25 -7.54
C ILE A 484 1.86 26.33 -8.08
N SER A 485 1.64 27.56 -7.63
CA SER A 485 2.55 28.70 -7.84
C SER A 485 3.39 28.92 -6.58
N ALA A 486 4.71 28.92 -6.76
CA ALA A 486 5.66 29.23 -5.70
C ALA A 486 5.64 30.73 -5.39
N ALA A 487 5.74 31.59 -6.40
CA ALA A 487 5.83 33.04 -6.19
C ALA A 487 4.58 33.63 -5.52
N GLN A 488 3.42 32.95 -5.65
CA GLN A 488 2.18 33.40 -5.04
C GLN A 488 1.75 32.62 -3.80
N ASP A 489 2.45 31.54 -3.43
CA ASP A 489 2.06 30.57 -2.39
C ASP A 489 0.63 30.04 -2.57
N GLN A 490 0.26 29.67 -3.80
CA GLN A 490 -1.12 29.38 -4.16
C GLN A 490 -1.31 27.99 -4.79
N LEU A 491 -2.44 27.39 -4.47
CA LEU A 491 -3.08 26.30 -5.23
C LEU A 491 -4.14 26.92 -6.15
N LEU A 492 -4.13 26.55 -7.42
CA LEU A 492 -5.02 27.10 -8.44
C LEU A 492 -5.64 25.98 -9.30
N VAL A 493 -6.78 26.25 -9.92
CA VAL A 493 -7.38 25.41 -10.97
C VAL A 493 -7.02 25.98 -12.34
N GLN A 494 -6.46 25.17 -13.23
CA GLN A 494 -6.16 25.61 -14.60
C GLN A 494 -7.35 25.30 -15.51
N ASN A 495 -8.10 26.34 -15.91
CA ASN A 495 -9.29 26.19 -16.73
C ASN A 495 -9.53 27.42 -17.63
N PRO A 496 -9.57 27.26 -18.97
CA PRO A 496 -9.29 26.03 -19.71
C PRO A 496 -7.80 25.61 -19.65
N PRO A 497 -7.49 24.31 -19.51
CA PRO A 497 -6.11 23.80 -19.51
C PRO A 497 -5.23 24.30 -20.67
N ASN A 498 -5.74 24.21 -21.90
CA ASN A 498 -4.97 24.54 -23.09
C ASN A 498 -4.79 26.06 -23.29
N ALA A 499 -5.55 26.88 -22.57
CA ALA A 499 -5.37 28.33 -22.58
C ALA A 499 -4.37 28.79 -21.51
N GLY A 500 -3.90 27.91 -20.62
CA GLY A 500 -2.99 28.26 -19.53
C GLY A 500 -3.62 29.06 -18.39
N THR A 501 -4.93 29.30 -18.41
CA THR A 501 -5.61 30.22 -17.48
C THR A 501 -5.77 29.63 -16.09
N GLN A 502 -5.12 30.25 -15.11
CA GLN A 502 -5.19 29.91 -13.70
C GLN A 502 -6.36 30.64 -13.03
N THR A 503 -7.20 29.90 -12.32
CA THR A 503 -8.45 30.34 -11.70
C THR A 503 -8.57 29.78 -10.27
N ALA A 504 -9.58 30.22 -9.52
CA ALA A 504 -9.92 29.69 -8.19
C ALA A 504 -8.72 29.66 -7.21
N ALA A 505 -7.89 30.70 -7.23
CA ALA A 505 -6.68 30.80 -6.43
C ALA A 505 -6.96 30.71 -4.92
N GLN A 506 -6.19 29.86 -4.23
CA GLN A 506 -6.24 29.71 -2.78
C GLN A 506 -4.84 29.72 -2.19
N THR A 507 -4.62 30.51 -1.14
CA THR A 507 -3.34 30.56 -0.44
C THR A 507 -3.10 29.27 0.35
N ILE A 508 -1.94 28.65 0.16
CA ILE A 508 -1.54 27.45 0.89
C ILE A 508 -1.23 27.81 2.35
N ARG A 509 -1.84 27.07 3.29
CA ARG A 509 -1.75 27.37 4.73
C ARG A 509 -1.39 26.17 5.59
N VAL A 510 -0.46 26.33 6.52
CA VAL A 510 -0.13 25.31 7.53
C VAL A 510 -0.56 25.82 8.90
N GLY A 511 -1.51 25.12 9.54
CA GLY A 511 -2.06 25.55 10.83
C GLY A 511 -2.76 26.92 10.77
N GLY A 512 -3.28 27.31 9.60
CA GLY A 512 -3.94 28.59 9.35
C GLY A 512 -3.01 29.71 8.84
N GLU A 513 -1.71 29.57 9.05
CA GLU A 513 -0.71 30.54 8.60
C GLU A 513 -0.31 30.30 7.15
N ARG A 514 -0.01 31.37 6.41
CA ARG A 514 0.49 31.28 5.03
C ARG A 514 1.83 30.53 5.02
N LEU A 515 1.94 29.53 4.15
CA LEU A 515 3.21 28.86 3.88
C LEU A 515 3.98 29.66 2.84
N ASP A 516 5.21 30.08 3.15
CA ASP A 516 6.15 30.68 2.20
C ASP A 516 6.80 29.55 1.37
N VAL A 517 6.34 29.41 0.12
CA VAL A 517 6.72 28.37 -0.84
C VAL A 517 7.87 28.89 -1.69
N THR A 518 9.08 28.43 -1.39
CA THR A 518 10.27 28.88 -2.12
C THR A 518 10.56 28.06 -3.38
N ALA A 519 10.00 26.86 -3.48
CA ALA A 519 10.08 26.00 -4.65
C ALA A 519 8.98 24.94 -4.63
N VAL A 520 8.41 24.64 -5.79
CA VAL A 520 7.62 23.42 -6.01
C VAL A 520 8.56 22.35 -6.55
N ARG A 521 8.52 21.16 -5.96
CA ARG A 521 9.42 20.03 -6.27
C ARG A 521 8.65 18.77 -6.64
N GLY A 522 7.49 18.97 -7.24
CA GLY A 522 6.51 17.96 -7.60
C GLY A 522 5.19 18.11 -6.86
N PHE A 523 4.11 17.95 -7.60
CA PHE A 523 2.74 17.90 -7.13
C PHE A 523 2.03 16.70 -7.77
N SER A 524 1.35 15.89 -6.98
CA SER A 524 0.64 14.71 -7.46
C SER A 524 -0.64 14.51 -6.67
N ILE A 525 -1.73 14.19 -7.36
CA ILE A 525 -3.02 13.89 -6.75
C ILE A 525 -3.21 12.36 -6.83
N PRO A 526 -3.37 11.66 -5.68
CA PRO A 526 -3.55 10.21 -5.70
C PRO A 526 -4.77 9.78 -6.53
N PRO A 527 -4.74 8.62 -7.20
CA PRO A 527 -5.90 8.10 -7.95
C PRO A 527 -7.15 7.90 -7.10
N THR A 528 -7.03 7.71 -5.78
CA THR A 528 -8.18 7.65 -4.87
C THR A 528 -8.93 8.97 -4.76
N VAL A 529 -8.34 10.09 -5.20
CA VAL A 529 -8.93 11.42 -5.11
C VAL A 529 -9.71 11.77 -6.38
N ALA A 530 -11.02 11.96 -6.23
CA ALA A 530 -11.94 12.12 -7.35
C ALA A 530 -12.87 13.32 -7.20
N THR A 531 -13.35 13.79 -8.34
CA THR A 531 -14.33 14.87 -8.46
C THR A 531 -15.50 14.41 -9.32
N ALA A 532 -16.72 14.81 -8.96
CA ALA A 532 -17.93 14.43 -9.68
C ALA A 532 -18.21 15.32 -10.91
N ALA A 533 -17.59 16.50 -10.97
CA ALA A 533 -17.75 17.47 -12.05
C ALA A 533 -16.38 17.94 -12.56
N ALA A 534 -16.27 18.13 -13.87
CA ALA A 534 -15.06 18.66 -14.48
C ALA A 534 -14.75 20.07 -13.92
N ASN A 535 -13.47 20.35 -13.67
CA ASN A 535 -12.98 21.58 -13.04
C ASN A 535 -13.52 21.85 -11.61
N GLY A 536 -14.11 20.85 -10.95
CA GLY A 536 -14.51 20.92 -9.54
C GLY A 536 -13.34 20.71 -8.57
N VAL A 537 -13.50 21.13 -7.32
CA VAL A 537 -12.57 20.86 -6.22
C VAL A 537 -13.19 19.90 -5.20
N THR A 538 -12.35 19.22 -4.41
CA THR A 538 -12.74 18.22 -3.40
C THR A 538 -12.01 18.49 -2.08
N PRO A 539 -12.59 18.21 -0.89
CA PRO A 539 -11.89 18.31 0.40
C PRO A 539 -10.85 17.21 0.62
N GLU A 540 -10.65 16.32 -0.34
CA GLU A 540 -9.57 15.34 -0.33
C GLU A 540 -8.22 16.01 -0.64
N SER A 541 -7.11 15.32 -0.35
CA SER A 541 -5.78 15.92 -0.40
C SER A 541 -4.95 15.46 -1.61
N GLY A 542 -4.34 16.42 -2.31
CA GLY A 542 -3.16 16.17 -3.13
C GLY A 542 -1.88 16.16 -2.29
N LEU A 543 -0.79 15.66 -2.85
CA LEU A 543 0.52 15.59 -2.22
C LEU A 543 1.53 16.44 -2.99
N ALA A 544 2.25 17.32 -2.29
CA ALA A 544 3.27 18.17 -2.90
C ALA A 544 4.57 18.14 -2.10
N VAL A 545 5.71 18.13 -2.78
CA VAL A 545 6.99 18.44 -2.15
C VAL A 545 7.26 19.92 -2.31
N LEU A 546 7.27 20.66 -1.20
CA LEU A 546 7.46 22.10 -1.20
C LEU A 546 8.74 22.48 -0.44
N GLY A 547 9.51 23.38 -1.03
CA GLY A 547 10.55 24.12 -0.32
C GLY A 547 9.94 25.25 0.50
N SER A 548 10.53 25.55 1.65
CA SER A 548 10.15 26.71 2.46
C SER A 548 11.38 27.35 3.08
N ALA A 549 11.34 28.67 3.31
CA ALA A 549 12.48 29.41 3.85
C ALA A 549 12.97 28.80 5.18
N GLY A 550 14.27 28.45 5.22
CA GLY A 550 14.93 27.95 6.44
C GLY A 550 14.63 26.50 6.84
N THR A 551 13.93 25.70 5.99
CA THR A 551 13.66 24.27 6.26
C THR A 551 13.98 23.37 5.05
N ALA A 552 14.23 22.09 5.32
CA ALA A 552 14.37 21.09 4.25
C ALA A 552 13.04 20.89 3.52
N ALA A 553 13.09 20.46 2.25
CA ALA A 553 11.90 20.18 1.45
C ALA A 553 10.95 19.20 2.17
N GLY A 554 9.72 19.65 2.38
CA GLY A 554 8.68 18.91 3.09
C GLY A 554 7.68 18.28 2.11
N LEU A 555 7.24 17.06 2.41
CA LEU A 555 6.07 16.47 1.78
C LEU A 555 4.83 16.97 2.53
N TYR A 556 3.94 17.66 1.84
CA TYR A 556 2.68 18.19 2.37
C TYR A 556 1.50 17.45 1.76
N ALA A 557 0.49 17.16 2.58
CA ALA A 557 -0.86 16.87 2.11
C ALA A 557 -1.66 18.18 2.07
N ILE A 558 -2.23 18.53 0.92
CA ILE A 558 -2.92 19.79 0.67
C ILE A 558 -4.37 19.49 0.30
N ASP A 559 -5.32 19.92 1.12
CA ASP A 559 -6.76 19.88 0.82
C ASP A 559 -7.05 20.69 -0.45
N LEU A 560 -7.63 20.05 -1.46
CA LEU A 560 -7.79 20.64 -2.79
C LEU A 560 -8.92 21.69 -2.84
N SER A 561 -9.75 21.77 -1.80
CA SER A 561 -10.87 22.72 -1.70
C SER A 561 -10.56 23.94 -0.84
N THR A 562 -9.58 23.85 0.06
CA THR A 562 -9.25 24.91 1.04
C THR A 562 -7.78 25.34 1.02
N ALA A 563 -6.92 24.61 0.29
CA ALA A 563 -5.46 24.75 0.32
C ALA A 563 -4.84 24.61 1.73
N ALA A 564 -5.57 24.01 2.67
CA ALA A 564 -5.03 23.66 3.98
C ALA A 564 -3.99 22.54 3.83
N ALA A 565 -2.76 22.83 4.25
CA ALA A 565 -1.62 21.95 4.13
C ALA A 565 -1.20 21.36 5.49
N THR A 566 -0.88 20.07 5.48
CA THR A 566 -0.33 19.34 6.63
C THR A 566 0.99 18.70 6.24
N LEU A 567 2.06 19.00 6.99
CA LEU A 567 3.37 18.37 6.80
C LEU A 567 3.31 16.88 7.18
N ARG A 568 3.67 16.01 6.22
CA ARG A 568 3.76 14.55 6.39
C ARG A 568 5.16 14.12 6.82
N GLY A 569 6.19 14.86 6.41
CA GLY A 569 7.59 14.62 6.77
C GLY A 569 8.53 15.27 5.76
N THR A 570 9.84 15.09 5.94
CA THR A 570 10.86 15.63 5.03
C THR A 570 11.55 14.50 4.27
N LEU A 571 12.00 14.79 3.05
CA LEU A 571 12.86 13.88 2.29
C LEU A 571 14.35 14.12 2.63
N PRO A 572 15.23 13.11 2.49
CA PRO A 572 16.67 13.28 2.76
C PRO A 572 17.37 14.24 1.80
N ALA A 573 16.88 14.32 0.56
CA ALA A 573 17.35 15.24 -0.48
C ALA A 573 16.13 15.93 -1.12
N ALA A 574 16.35 17.12 -1.66
CA ALA A 574 15.31 17.86 -2.35
C ALA A 574 15.12 17.29 -3.77
N PRO A 575 13.94 16.73 -4.10
CA PRO A 575 13.68 16.24 -5.45
C PRO A 575 13.42 17.40 -6.42
N THR A 576 13.26 17.06 -7.70
CA THR A 576 12.72 17.96 -8.74
C THR A 576 11.25 17.68 -9.04
N SER A 577 10.78 16.45 -8.91
CA SER A 577 9.37 16.08 -9.13
C SER A 577 8.96 14.88 -8.28
N LEU A 578 7.65 14.63 -8.20
CA LEU A 578 6.98 13.63 -7.37
C LEU A 578 5.87 12.95 -8.19
N ALA A 579 5.84 11.63 -8.20
CA ALA A 579 4.71 10.84 -8.69
C ALA A 579 4.19 9.92 -7.57
N VAL A 580 2.89 9.95 -7.30
CA VAL A 580 2.25 9.13 -6.28
C VAL A 580 1.36 8.08 -6.94
N GLY A 581 1.52 6.83 -6.52
CA GLY A 581 0.73 5.70 -7.00
C GLY A 581 -0.65 5.60 -6.38
N ASP A 582 -1.34 4.52 -6.72
CA ASP A 582 -2.68 4.18 -6.27
C ASP A 582 -2.68 3.58 -4.86
N GLY A 583 -3.87 3.53 -4.26
CA GLY A 583 -4.10 2.97 -2.93
C GLY A 583 -5.44 2.27 -2.83
N PRO A 584 -5.74 1.65 -1.68
CA PRO A 584 -6.98 0.91 -1.48
C PRO A 584 -8.22 1.79 -1.70
N GLU A 585 -9.16 1.27 -2.46
CA GLU A 585 -10.48 1.87 -2.60
C GLU A 585 -11.25 1.73 -1.28
N VAL A 586 -11.90 2.80 -0.84
CA VAL A 586 -12.64 2.82 0.43
C VAL A 586 -13.93 2.00 0.28
N VAL A 587 -13.94 0.79 0.86
CA VAL A 587 -15.13 -0.07 0.89
C VAL A 587 -16.11 0.45 1.96
N GLY A 588 -17.27 0.96 1.53
CA GLY A 588 -18.39 1.25 2.45
C GLY A 588 -18.50 2.69 2.99
N GLY A 589 -17.95 3.68 2.31
CA GLY A 589 -18.20 5.10 2.61
C GLY A 589 -19.38 5.67 1.84
N ALA A 590 -20.51 5.95 2.50
CA ALA A 590 -21.21 7.19 2.16
C ALA A 590 -20.20 8.35 2.33
N PRO A 591 -20.23 9.41 1.51
CA PRO A 591 -19.38 10.57 1.76
C PRO A 591 -19.57 10.94 3.22
N THR A 592 -18.49 10.93 4.00
CA THR A 592 -18.54 11.35 5.40
C THR A 592 -19.29 12.68 5.40
N PRO A 593 -20.44 12.80 6.09
CA PRO A 593 -21.14 14.06 6.13
C PRO A 593 -20.17 15.07 6.75
N THR A 594 -19.94 16.13 5.98
CA THR A 594 -19.53 17.46 6.42
C THR A 594 -19.57 17.61 7.94
N THR A 595 -18.41 17.65 8.60
CA THR A 595 -18.31 18.55 9.74
C THR A 595 -18.24 19.95 9.15
N SER A 596 -19.42 20.53 8.93
CA SER A 596 -19.65 21.95 8.67
C SER A 596 -18.87 22.80 9.69
N PRO A 597 -18.33 23.97 9.30
CA PRO A 597 -17.52 24.78 10.19
C PRO A 597 -18.37 25.22 11.40
N LEU A 598 -17.84 24.98 12.60
CA LEU A 598 -18.36 25.63 13.79
C LEU A 598 -18.39 27.15 13.55
N ALA A 599 -19.59 27.72 13.65
CA ALA A 599 -19.82 29.16 13.63
C ALA A 599 -18.90 29.88 14.63
N PRO A 600 -18.50 31.13 14.34
CA PRO A 600 -17.51 31.85 15.14
C PRO A 600 -18.05 32.10 16.55
N GLN A 601 -17.45 31.45 17.55
CA GLN A 601 -17.58 31.89 18.94
C GLN A 601 -16.59 33.05 19.19
N ALA A 602 -17.13 34.13 19.75
CA ALA A 602 -16.40 35.32 20.19
C ALA A 602 -15.24 34.98 21.16
N PRO A 603 -14.23 35.86 21.28
CA PRO A 603 -12.92 35.51 21.80
C PRO A 603 -12.92 35.46 23.33
N ASN A 604 -12.40 34.37 23.88
CA ASN A 604 -11.52 34.29 25.07
C ASN A 604 -11.64 32.94 25.78
N ALA A 605 -10.71 32.03 25.48
CA ALA A 605 -10.07 31.14 26.44
C ALA A 605 -8.81 30.53 25.80
N PRO A 606 -7.69 30.36 26.51
CA PRO A 606 -6.45 29.87 25.92
C PRO A 606 -6.63 28.41 25.45
N VAL A 607 -6.53 28.19 24.15
CA VAL A 607 -6.68 26.87 23.53
C VAL A 607 -5.49 25.99 23.89
N ALA A 608 -5.79 24.84 24.48
CA ALA A 608 -4.83 23.83 24.88
C ALA A 608 -4.17 23.16 23.66
N ARG A 609 -2.85 23.04 23.74
CA ARG A 609 -1.94 22.34 22.82
C ARG A 609 -2.47 20.93 22.43
N PRO A 610 -2.38 20.50 21.16
CA PRO A 610 -2.86 19.19 20.71
C PRO A 610 -2.20 18.06 21.50
N ALA A 611 -3.02 17.11 21.97
CA ALA A 611 -2.59 16.06 22.86
C ALA A 611 -1.74 15.02 22.11
N VAL A 612 -0.42 15.10 22.31
CA VAL A 612 0.55 14.06 21.94
C VAL A 612 0.02 12.67 22.31
N ALA A 613 0.00 11.74 21.35
CA ALA A 613 -0.39 10.36 21.57
C ALA A 613 0.39 9.79 22.76
N LYS A 614 -0.34 9.39 23.81
CA LYS A 614 0.27 8.98 25.07
C LYS A 614 0.91 7.60 24.89
N ALA A 615 2.15 7.44 25.35
CA ALA A 615 2.89 6.18 25.21
C ALA A 615 2.15 4.97 25.85
N GLY A 616 2.16 3.82 25.18
CA GLY A 616 1.47 2.59 25.59
C GLY A 616 2.37 1.35 25.69
N PHE A 617 1.86 0.26 26.26
CA PHE A 617 2.61 -1.01 26.32
C PHE A 617 2.66 -1.70 24.95
N GLY A 618 3.86 -2.10 24.49
CA GLY A 618 4.02 -3.03 23.36
C GLY A 618 3.71 -4.49 23.76
N SER A 619 4.15 -5.48 22.98
CA SER A 619 3.88 -6.91 23.22
C SER A 619 4.31 -7.42 24.61
N SER A 620 5.31 -6.81 25.25
CA SER A 620 5.76 -7.13 26.62
C SER A 620 5.48 -6.01 27.63
N THR A 621 4.98 -6.38 28.82
CA THR A 621 4.62 -5.43 29.89
C THR A 621 5.82 -4.70 30.49
N ARG A 622 7.05 -5.26 30.41
CA ARG A 622 8.33 -4.64 30.85
C ARG A 622 8.32 -4.02 32.27
N VAL A 623 7.46 -4.53 33.16
CA VAL A 623 7.36 -4.17 34.59
C VAL A 623 7.48 -5.43 35.46
N SER A 624 8.19 -5.34 36.59
CA SER A 624 8.40 -6.46 37.52
C SER A 624 8.30 -6.06 38.99
N VAL A 625 8.02 -7.03 39.87
CA VAL A 625 7.97 -6.88 41.33
C VAL A 625 8.87 -7.91 42.02
N LYS A 626 9.67 -7.49 43.00
CA LYS A 626 10.52 -8.36 43.83
C LYS A 626 10.65 -7.87 45.27
N LEU A 627 10.98 -8.75 46.22
CA LEU A 627 11.40 -8.32 47.55
C LEU A 627 12.78 -7.65 47.45
N ARG A 628 13.00 -6.56 48.22
CA ARG A 628 14.32 -5.91 48.30
C ARG A 628 15.34 -6.81 49.04
N SER A 629 14.86 -7.61 49.99
CA SER A 629 15.62 -8.63 50.71
C SER A 629 14.69 -9.80 51.00
N THR A 630 15.20 -11.02 50.86
CA THR A 630 14.49 -12.24 51.28
C THR A 630 14.46 -12.36 52.80
N ARG A 631 15.42 -11.77 53.53
CA ARG A 631 15.39 -11.63 54.99
C ARG A 631 14.65 -10.36 55.40
N VAL A 632 13.52 -10.51 56.06
CA VAL A 632 12.59 -9.43 56.44
C VAL A 632 12.39 -9.43 57.95
N SER A 633 12.44 -8.26 58.59
CA SER A 633 12.16 -8.14 60.02
C SER A 633 10.74 -8.58 60.36
N ALA A 634 10.58 -9.42 61.38
CA ALA A 634 9.27 -9.80 61.90
C ALA A 634 8.53 -8.64 62.61
N LYS A 635 9.23 -7.55 62.91
CA LYS A 635 8.67 -6.36 63.58
C LYS A 635 8.30 -5.23 62.60
N GLY A 636 8.94 -5.16 61.43
CA GLY A 636 8.79 -4.06 60.45
C GLY A 636 8.11 -4.43 59.13
N PRO A 637 7.92 -3.48 58.20
CA PRO A 637 7.35 -3.76 56.88
C PRO A 637 8.32 -4.54 55.97
N ALA A 638 7.77 -5.34 55.05
CA ALA A 638 8.54 -5.95 53.97
C ALA A 638 8.80 -4.91 52.87
N LYS A 639 10.07 -4.69 52.51
CA LYS A 639 10.42 -3.76 51.42
C LYS A 639 10.30 -4.48 50.07
N VAL A 640 9.48 -3.96 49.16
CA VAL A 640 9.23 -4.52 47.82
C VAL A 640 9.70 -3.52 46.76
N THR A 641 10.49 -3.97 45.79
CA THR A 641 10.97 -3.16 44.66
C THR A 641 10.11 -3.42 43.42
N LEU A 642 9.53 -2.36 42.89
CA LEU A 642 8.84 -2.30 41.60
C LEU A 642 9.83 -1.76 40.57
N ARG A 643 10.04 -2.45 39.45
CA ARG A 643 10.94 -2.01 38.37
C ARG A 643 10.15 -1.80 37.08
N ASN A 644 10.40 -0.67 36.43
CA ASN A 644 9.85 -0.34 35.12
C ASN A 644 11.01 -0.16 34.13
N THR A 645 11.00 -0.94 33.05
CA THR A 645 11.99 -0.84 31.96
C THR A 645 11.44 -0.18 30.70
N ASN A 646 10.17 0.24 30.71
CA ASN A 646 9.59 1.02 29.63
C ASN A 646 10.23 2.41 29.52
N ARG A 647 10.15 3.01 28.33
CA ARG A 647 10.60 4.38 28.05
C ARG A 647 9.65 5.46 28.62
N PHE A 648 8.53 5.06 29.22
CA PHE A 648 7.54 5.94 29.84
C PHE A 648 7.23 5.52 31.29
N ALA A 649 6.68 6.43 32.09
CA ALA A 649 6.28 6.16 33.47
C ALA A 649 5.00 5.32 33.52
N VAL A 650 4.87 4.43 34.51
CA VAL A 650 3.71 3.55 34.67
C VAL A 650 3.08 3.73 36.05
N ARG A 651 1.74 3.73 36.10
CA ARG A 651 0.99 3.67 37.36
C ARG A 651 0.73 2.22 37.72
N VAL A 652 1.15 1.82 38.91
CA VAL A 652 1.19 0.42 39.32
C VAL A 652 0.38 0.22 40.58
N ARG A 653 -0.70 -0.57 40.49
CA ARG A 653 -1.51 -1.00 41.62
C ARG A 653 -1.00 -2.36 42.10
N LEU A 654 -0.38 -2.37 43.29
CA LEU A 654 0.14 -3.59 43.91
C LEU A 654 -0.88 -4.14 44.90
N GLN A 655 -1.23 -5.41 44.71
CA GLN A 655 -1.97 -6.23 45.66
C GLN A 655 -1.09 -7.38 46.12
N ALA A 656 -1.11 -7.68 47.41
CA ALA A 656 -0.48 -8.87 47.96
C ALA A 656 -1.52 -9.63 48.77
N THR A 657 -1.40 -10.95 48.83
CA THR A 657 -2.21 -11.83 49.70
C THR A 657 -1.33 -12.97 50.22
N THR A 658 -1.63 -13.49 51.41
CA THR A 658 -1.08 -14.78 51.84
C THR A 658 -1.84 -15.92 51.14
N PRO A 659 -1.20 -17.07 50.89
CA PRO A 659 -1.92 -18.30 50.52
C PRO A 659 -2.98 -18.66 51.58
N LYS A 660 -4.07 -19.30 51.18
CA LYS A 660 -5.04 -19.89 52.11
C LYS A 660 -4.37 -21.04 52.87
N SER A 661 -4.67 -21.20 54.16
CA SER A 661 -4.13 -22.29 55.00
C SER A 661 -5.22 -22.84 55.91
N GLY A 662 -5.70 -24.06 55.62
CA GLY A 662 -6.80 -24.70 56.34
C GLY A 662 -8.09 -23.87 56.34
N ARG A 663 -8.82 -23.83 57.47
CA ARG A 663 -10.06 -23.04 57.65
C ARG A 663 -9.84 -21.51 57.72
N ARG A 664 -8.59 -21.00 57.65
CA ARG A 664 -8.30 -19.56 57.70
C ARG A 664 -8.22 -18.96 56.29
N GLY A 665 -9.03 -17.93 56.03
CA GLY A 665 -9.08 -17.21 54.76
C GLY A 665 -7.77 -16.50 54.40
N ALA A 666 -7.58 -16.20 53.10
CA ALA A 666 -6.42 -15.45 52.62
C ALA A 666 -6.44 -14.02 53.18
N ILE A 667 -5.36 -13.60 53.82
CA ILE A 667 -5.26 -12.25 54.38
C ILE A 667 -4.90 -11.31 53.23
N ARG A 668 -5.83 -10.40 52.89
CA ARG A 668 -5.61 -9.38 51.87
C ARG A 668 -4.83 -8.21 52.46
N TYR A 669 -3.84 -7.75 51.72
CA TYR A 669 -3.13 -6.52 52.04
C TYR A 669 -3.83 -5.33 51.38
N ALA A 670 -3.70 -4.14 52.01
CA ALA A 670 -4.20 -2.90 51.43
C ALA A 670 -3.63 -2.66 50.04
N THR A 671 -4.50 -2.32 49.10
CA THR A 671 -4.11 -2.06 47.71
C THR A 671 -3.59 -0.64 47.59
N ARG A 672 -2.30 -0.47 47.26
CA ARG A 672 -1.72 0.86 47.04
C ARG A 672 -1.24 1.01 45.60
N SER A 673 -1.41 2.22 45.08
CA SER A 673 -0.96 2.60 43.74
C SER A 673 0.32 3.42 43.84
N TYR A 674 1.28 3.14 42.98
CA TYR A 674 2.56 3.83 42.90
C TYR A 674 2.88 4.20 41.47
N THR A 675 3.41 5.40 41.25
CA THR A 675 4.01 5.74 39.95
C THR A 675 5.48 5.33 39.97
N VAL A 676 5.92 4.61 38.93
CA VAL A 676 7.32 4.23 38.70
C VAL A 676 7.78 4.93 37.42
N LYS A 677 8.79 5.81 37.54
CA LYS A 677 9.34 6.57 36.40
C LYS A 677 9.89 5.63 35.33
N ALA A 678 9.98 6.11 34.09
CA ALA A 678 10.60 5.41 32.97
C ALA A 678 12.00 4.89 33.34
N ARG A 679 12.35 3.68 32.90
CA ARG A 679 13.65 3.02 33.14
C ARG A 679 14.16 3.07 34.60
N SER A 680 13.26 3.11 35.59
CA SER A 680 13.61 3.25 37.01
C SER A 680 13.05 2.13 37.88
N SER A 681 13.42 2.14 39.16
CA SER A 681 12.80 1.29 40.17
C SER A 681 12.37 2.09 41.40
N ARG A 682 11.32 1.63 42.07
CA ARG A 682 10.78 2.23 43.30
C ARG A 682 10.61 1.16 44.36
N THR A 683 11.19 1.39 45.53
CA THR A 683 10.98 0.51 46.69
C THR A 683 9.84 1.04 47.55
N VAL A 684 8.94 0.15 47.97
CA VAL A 684 7.76 0.46 48.76
C VAL A 684 7.71 -0.43 50.00
N ASN A 685 7.16 0.13 51.09
CA ASN A 685 6.99 -0.59 52.35
C ASN A 685 5.64 -1.33 52.36
N LEU A 686 5.67 -2.65 52.28
CA LEU A 686 4.52 -3.51 52.48
C LEU A 686 4.37 -3.80 53.97
N ARG A 687 3.44 -3.09 54.63
CA ARG A 687 3.13 -3.34 56.05
C ARG A 687 2.53 -4.75 56.20
N LEU A 688 3.11 -5.52 57.11
CA LEU A 688 2.66 -6.88 57.39
C LEU A 688 1.64 -6.88 58.55
N PRO A 689 0.42 -7.43 58.36
CA PRO A 689 -0.54 -7.56 59.45
C PRO A 689 -0.01 -8.50 60.55
N ALA A 690 -0.55 -8.39 61.77
CA ALA A 690 -0.06 -9.15 62.93
C ALA A 690 0.00 -10.66 62.66
N ALA A 691 -1.00 -11.21 61.97
CA ALA A 691 -1.03 -12.62 61.58
C ALA A 691 0.10 -13.02 60.61
N ALA A 692 0.44 -12.18 59.62
CA ALA A 692 1.56 -12.44 58.71
C ALA A 692 2.92 -12.28 59.39
N ARG A 693 3.04 -11.34 60.34
CA ARG A 693 4.23 -11.19 61.20
C ARG A 693 4.42 -12.38 62.12
N SER A 694 3.33 -12.89 62.69
CA SER A 694 3.32 -14.11 63.50
C SER A 694 3.78 -15.32 62.67
N ALA A 695 3.20 -15.51 61.47
CA ALA A 695 3.60 -16.58 60.55
C ALA A 695 5.08 -16.50 60.14
N LEU A 696 5.61 -15.30 59.88
CA LEU A 696 7.02 -15.11 59.57
C LEU A 696 7.94 -15.50 60.75
N ARG A 697 7.48 -15.33 61.99
CA ARG A 697 8.21 -15.68 63.22
C ARG A 697 8.13 -17.18 63.55
N THR A 698 6.94 -17.76 63.51
CA THR A 698 6.70 -19.16 63.94
C THR A 698 7.07 -20.17 62.86
N SER A 699 6.67 -19.93 61.61
CA SER A 699 6.91 -20.87 60.49
C SER A 699 8.24 -20.62 59.78
N LYS A 700 9.05 -19.64 60.23
CA LYS A 700 10.32 -19.19 59.63
C LYS A 700 10.24 -18.87 58.12
N ARG A 701 9.04 -18.71 57.56
CA ARG A 701 8.79 -18.44 56.14
C ARG A 701 7.43 -17.76 55.94
N LEU A 702 7.37 -16.77 55.04
CA LEU A 702 6.13 -16.12 54.61
C LEU A 702 6.07 -16.06 53.09
N THR A 703 5.06 -16.67 52.50
CA THR A 703 4.78 -16.60 51.06
C THR A 703 3.70 -15.55 50.78
N LEU A 704 3.94 -14.71 49.78
CA LEU A 704 3.03 -13.64 49.34
C LEU A 704 2.71 -13.83 47.86
N ARG A 705 1.44 -13.98 47.52
CA ARG A 705 0.96 -13.90 46.13
C ARG A 705 0.71 -12.43 45.81
N THR A 706 1.45 -11.91 44.84
CA THR A 706 1.35 -10.51 44.42
C THR A 706 0.70 -10.39 43.05
N THR A 707 -0.23 -9.46 42.92
CA THR A 707 -0.86 -9.07 41.66
C THR A 707 -0.51 -7.61 41.40
N LEU A 708 0.02 -7.33 40.22
CA LEU A 708 0.49 -6.02 39.80
C LEU A 708 -0.30 -5.58 38.58
N ARG A 709 -1.21 -4.62 38.73
CA ARG A 709 -1.89 -4.00 37.59
C ARG A 709 -1.14 -2.73 37.21
N ALA A 710 -0.44 -2.74 36.08
CA ALA A 710 0.30 -1.61 35.55
C ALA A 710 -0.52 -0.92 34.46
N THR A 711 -0.68 0.40 34.55
CA THR A 711 -1.43 1.25 33.62
C THR A 711 -0.45 2.21 32.95
N ALA A 712 -0.48 2.25 31.62
CA ALA A 712 0.35 3.12 30.80
C ALA A 712 -0.32 4.51 30.60
N PRO A 713 0.43 5.52 30.13
CA PRO A 713 -0.11 6.84 29.81
C PRO A 713 -1.30 6.83 28.85
N ASP A 714 -1.38 5.86 27.94
CA ASP A 714 -2.52 5.63 27.03
C ASP A 714 -3.80 5.10 27.73
N GLY A 715 -3.75 4.84 29.04
CA GLY A 715 -4.87 4.32 29.82
C GLY A 715 -5.00 2.79 29.81
N ARG A 716 -4.31 2.08 28.93
CA ARG A 716 -4.36 0.61 28.85
C ARG A 716 -3.60 -0.01 30.03
N SER A 717 -4.09 -1.15 30.51
CA SER A 717 -3.56 -1.80 31.72
C SER A 717 -3.22 -3.26 31.48
N ARG A 718 -2.12 -3.73 32.08
CA ARG A 718 -1.69 -5.14 32.08
C ARG A 718 -1.51 -5.67 33.49
N THR A 719 -1.79 -6.96 33.70
CA THR A 719 -1.72 -7.60 35.02
C THR A 719 -0.62 -8.64 35.08
N LEU A 720 0.30 -8.50 36.05
CA LEU A 720 1.36 -9.47 36.33
C LEU A 720 1.10 -10.14 37.68
N ARG A 721 1.20 -11.47 37.75
CA ARG A 721 1.11 -12.22 39.01
C ARG A 721 2.47 -12.83 39.37
N ARG A 722 2.92 -12.66 40.61
CA ARG A 722 4.21 -13.20 41.10
C ARG A 722 4.10 -13.67 42.54
N THR A 723 4.78 -14.76 42.86
CA THR A 723 4.90 -15.26 44.23
C THR A 723 6.23 -14.81 44.83
N LEU A 724 6.20 -14.16 46.00
CA LEU A 724 7.37 -13.70 46.74
C LEU A 724 7.50 -14.52 48.03
N THR A 725 8.71 -14.92 48.42
CA THR A 725 8.95 -15.65 49.68
C THR A 725 9.93 -14.87 50.55
N ALA A 726 9.51 -14.57 51.78
CA ALA A 726 10.32 -13.93 52.80
C ALA A 726 10.67 -14.93 53.94
N ARG A 727 11.80 -14.71 54.59
CA ARG A 727 12.29 -15.42 55.77
C ARG A 727 12.59 -14.39 56.87
N PRO A 728 12.47 -14.72 58.17
CA PRO A 728 12.79 -13.78 59.24
C PRO A 728 14.26 -13.37 59.15
N ARG A 729 14.54 -12.09 59.46
CA ARG A 729 15.91 -11.56 59.55
C ARG A 729 16.58 -12.02 60.82
#